data_AF-A0AAW0EXF9-F1
#
_entry.id   AF-A0AAW0EXF9-F1
#
_cell.length_a   1.000
_cell.length_b   1.000
_cell.length_c   1.000
_cell.angle_alpha   90.00
_cell.angle_beta   90.00
_cell.angle_gamma   90.00
#
_symmetry.space_group_name_H-M   'P 1'
#
loop_
_entity.id
_entity.type
_entity.pdbx_description
1 polymer ?
#
loop_
_entity_poly.entity_id
_entity_poly.type
_entity_poly.pdbx_seq_one_letter_code
_entity_poly.pdbx_strand_id
1 'polypeptide(L)'
;MSARWPSSLLNATNKQLTERVEYLTQDLDRKRQSLTEQREVLNLLKRHRVRTEQQTTVIAKTLELERETVERDAGKLKQLHQAAEADARRARQANEAATQLSQTVSALEATIVQRQRALEEQREIAVELEEEAREVVSAHLDRQRVGDELSAAQRELSSSIWATLGRLHDKIRAATQQLEEARDERRRVVQEADAMQLALHDAVKDQAESVRALELVHAQSSQLDANVRANAEAMEVLVRASREREQLRGELRDTLDHLLAEQKRQSLTRDRHSARYRRQGLALRTAIAALREDEARSLTSARCEQAEVQQLSQLRRGLDHIMLLCDEKRQLLSQQQARRAALEDARTELQRLEQEGQPSPSALRDMLLHLSRQEATLEDRVARTHAKLTSAIQAFVDEGRKGEQVNVKLGATVQAKRSLVAEQEASEGRVQLLKEREGRLGEALVDRQALLPSMQALASEQRAQRQVSRLREVEQLRDSLLRIQRDHQQLLQGTTALRSSLHRTRSAVGEGGEAQGRILGDLQLLEVEVLRLTQETEATAEEHKKRLVQHEQAAVALQSLMKAAHAQVGALKEAAGVEAYLRAEVQIEEERLAADVRGSLVELHLYESEVHTLNEELQRHRKKLGLLRLRYEEIMASMARSAQKPLNEEHEGGSPIPVLDRESAAANPEAVHAHLLLRRSYEREQLMQRGNYLDLRLVALDRETSTLRHMLDGLRSSRPSATEHGHGVGEHAGSLLAAPASSTGELVAGRGSQVATRSPAAAKACLLSSAAAREECWRVEVQMLDSELAAMSQQRDASRSQLHEMRAALKDLQDTERQKRMLLQKLREHVQRSRKAASSPGLRRSK
;
A
#
# COMPACT_ATOMS: atom_id res chain seq x y z
N MET A 1 67.26 20.67 49.92
CA MET A 1 65.82 21.00 49.93
C MET A 1 65.22 20.62 48.58
N SER A 2 64.63 19.42 48.46
CA SER A 2 63.94 18.98 47.24
C SER A 2 62.71 18.16 47.69
N ALA A 3 61.60 18.86 47.90
CA ALA A 3 60.31 18.26 48.22
C ALA A 3 59.75 17.58 46.95
N ARG A 4 60.08 16.30 46.76
CA ARG A 4 59.37 15.46 45.79
C ARG A 4 58.01 15.09 46.37
N TRP A 5 56.96 15.67 45.79
CA TRP A 5 55.58 15.30 46.09
C TRP A 5 55.35 13.80 45.80
N PRO A 6 54.59 13.07 46.65
CA PRO A 6 54.33 11.66 46.40
C PRO A 6 53.36 11.48 45.22
N SER A 7 53.82 10.77 44.19
CA SER A 7 53.04 10.37 43.00
C SER A 7 51.78 9.53 43.32
N SER A 8 51.65 9.03 44.55
CA SER A 8 50.45 8.32 45.03
C SER A 8 49.25 9.25 45.22
N LEU A 9 49.44 10.52 45.57
CA LEU A 9 48.35 11.50 45.69
C LEU A 9 47.77 11.87 44.33
N LEU A 10 48.62 12.02 43.30
CA LEU A 10 48.18 12.25 41.92
C LEU A 10 47.39 11.07 41.36
N ASN A 11 47.74 9.83 41.73
CA ASN A 11 46.98 8.65 41.30
C ASN A 11 45.64 8.50 42.01
N ALA A 12 45.52 8.92 43.29
CA ALA A 12 44.26 8.87 44.02
C ALA A 12 43.29 9.99 43.58
N THR A 13 43.79 11.21 43.39
CA THR A 13 42.98 12.31 42.86
C THR A 13 42.61 12.10 41.39
N ASN A 14 43.50 11.54 40.57
CA ASN A 14 43.15 11.13 39.21
C ASN A 14 42.10 10.02 39.21
N LYS A 15 42.16 9.03 40.10
CA LYS A 15 41.11 8.00 40.21
C LYS A 15 39.75 8.59 40.60
N GLN A 16 39.72 9.52 41.55
CA GLN A 16 38.49 10.20 41.92
C GLN A 16 37.96 11.12 40.80
N LEU A 17 38.86 11.76 40.04
CA LEU A 17 38.48 12.53 38.86
C LEU A 17 37.97 11.62 37.74
N THR A 18 38.56 10.47 37.49
CA THR A 18 38.06 9.50 36.50
C THR A 18 36.72 8.92 36.91
N GLU A 19 36.54 8.54 38.17
CA GLU A 19 35.26 8.05 38.70
C GLU A 19 34.18 9.15 38.63
N ARG A 20 34.54 10.41 38.87
CA ARG A 20 33.63 11.55 38.76
C ARG A 20 33.31 11.91 37.31
N VAL A 21 34.27 11.80 36.40
CA VAL A 21 34.05 11.94 34.95
C VAL A 21 33.16 10.81 34.46
N GLU A 22 33.41 9.56 34.86
CA GLU A 22 32.58 8.40 34.51
C GLU A 22 31.15 8.58 35.02
N TYR A 23 30.98 9.00 36.28
CA TYR A 23 29.66 9.31 36.83
C TYR A 23 28.96 10.44 36.05
N LEU A 24 29.64 11.55 35.79
CA LEU A 24 29.09 12.67 35.02
C LEU A 24 28.79 12.29 33.56
N THR A 25 29.58 11.42 32.94
CA THR A 25 29.31 10.90 31.59
C THR A 25 28.08 10.01 31.58
N GLN A 26 27.91 9.13 32.57
CA GLN A 26 26.70 8.32 32.72
C GLN A 26 25.47 9.19 32.96
N ASP A 27 25.59 10.25 33.75
CA ASP A 27 24.49 11.18 34.02
C ASP A 27 24.16 12.04 32.78
N LEU A 28 25.16 12.45 32.01
CA LEU A 28 24.96 13.12 30.72
C LEU A 28 24.33 12.20 29.69
N ASP A 29 24.72 10.93 29.63
CA ASP A 29 24.13 9.95 28.71
C ASP A 29 22.68 9.63 29.07
N ARG A 30 22.35 9.54 30.37
CA ARG A 30 20.96 9.45 30.84
C ARG A 30 20.13 10.67 30.46
N LYS A 31 20.67 11.89 30.63
CA LYS A 31 19.99 13.13 30.22
C LYS A 31 19.85 13.24 28.70
N ARG A 32 20.83 12.76 27.93
CA ARG A 32 20.74 12.68 26.46
C ARG A 32 19.64 11.72 26.03
N GLN A 33 19.56 10.54 26.66
CA GLN A 33 18.50 9.57 26.42
C GLN A 33 17.12 10.14 26.77
N SER A 34 16.96 10.82 27.92
CA SER A 34 15.69 11.44 28.26
C SER A 34 15.32 12.58 27.30
N LEU A 35 16.31 13.36 26.82
CA LEU A 35 16.08 14.40 25.82
C LEU A 35 15.71 13.83 24.45
N THR A 36 16.28 12.69 24.04
CA THR A 36 15.87 12.02 22.80
C THR A 36 14.44 11.49 22.91
N GLU A 37 14.09 10.86 24.04
CA GLU A 37 12.71 10.41 24.32
C GLU A 37 11.73 11.59 24.32
N GLN A 38 12.07 12.71 24.98
CA GLN A 38 11.24 13.92 24.97
C GLN A 38 11.11 14.54 23.59
N ARG A 39 12.17 14.56 22.77
CA ARG A 39 12.12 15.03 21.38
C ARG A 39 11.27 14.12 20.50
N GLU A 40 11.34 12.80 20.71
CA GLU A 40 10.48 11.83 20.03
C GLU A 40 9.01 12.04 20.38
N VAL A 41 8.69 12.20 21.68
CA VAL A 41 7.33 12.51 22.15
C VAL A 41 6.84 13.84 21.58
N LEU A 42 7.66 14.91 21.59
CA LEU A 42 7.28 16.19 21.00
C LEU A 42 7.08 16.10 19.48
N ASN A 43 7.91 15.33 18.77
CA ASN A 43 7.75 15.10 17.34
C ASN A 43 6.49 14.29 17.03
N LEU A 44 6.16 13.30 17.87
CA LEU A 44 4.90 12.56 17.78
C LEU A 44 3.71 13.49 18.03
N LEU A 45 3.74 14.32 19.08
CA LEU A 45 2.68 15.30 19.38
C LEU A 45 2.52 16.33 18.25
N LYS A 46 3.60 16.83 17.65
CA LYS A 46 3.55 17.72 16.48
C LYS A 46 2.91 17.01 15.27
N ARG A 47 3.30 15.76 14.99
CA ARG A 47 2.70 14.95 13.92
C ARG A 47 1.22 14.67 14.18
N HIS A 48 0.85 14.37 15.42
CA HIS A 48 -0.55 14.17 15.81
C HIS A 48 -1.37 15.45 15.65
N ARG A 49 -0.83 16.61 16.08
CA ARG A 49 -1.47 17.91 15.87
C ARG A 49 -1.71 18.22 14.38
N VAL A 50 -0.70 18.02 13.54
CA VAL A 50 -0.84 18.23 12.08
C VAL A 50 -1.87 17.26 11.49
N ARG A 51 -1.89 15.99 11.93
CA ARG A 51 -2.90 15.02 11.50
C ARG A 51 -4.30 15.41 11.94
N THR A 52 -4.48 15.91 13.16
CA THR A 52 -5.80 16.38 13.64
C THR A 52 -6.25 17.63 12.89
N GLU A 53 -5.35 18.57 12.59
CA GLU A 53 -5.66 19.76 11.77
C GLU A 53 -6.00 19.37 10.31
N GLN A 54 -5.33 18.35 9.75
CA GLN A 54 -5.69 17.79 8.45
C GLN A 54 -7.05 17.07 8.48
N GLN A 55 -7.34 16.31 9.54
CA GLN A 55 -8.64 15.67 9.71
C GLN A 55 -9.77 16.68 9.87
N THR A 56 -9.59 17.75 10.64
CA THR A 56 -10.62 18.79 10.80
C THR A 56 -10.85 19.56 9.50
N THR A 57 -9.79 19.86 8.73
CA THR A 57 -9.94 20.50 7.41
C THR A 57 -10.60 19.58 6.38
N VAL A 58 -10.31 18.29 6.40
CA VAL A 58 -11.01 17.31 5.54
C VAL A 58 -12.48 17.20 5.94
N ILE A 59 -12.79 17.07 7.23
CA ILE A 59 -14.18 17.00 7.74
C ILE A 59 -14.95 18.28 7.42
N ALA A 60 -14.33 19.46 7.56
CA ALA A 60 -14.96 20.73 7.19
C ALA A 60 -15.29 20.78 5.70
N LYS A 61 -14.36 20.37 4.83
CA LYS A 61 -14.59 20.30 3.38
C LYS A 61 -15.66 19.27 2.99
N THR A 62 -15.70 18.11 3.64
CA THR A 62 -16.75 17.12 3.36
C THR A 62 -18.13 17.63 3.79
N LEU A 63 -18.21 18.33 4.93
CA LEU A 63 -19.46 18.95 5.38
C LEU A 63 -19.92 20.10 4.47
N GLU A 64 -19.00 20.89 3.92
CA GLU A 64 -19.31 21.92 2.92
C GLU A 64 -19.84 21.30 1.62
N LEU A 65 -19.18 20.26 1.11
CA LEU A 65 -19.64 19.53 -0.08
C LEU A 65 -21.01 18.88 0.15
N GLU A 66 -21.24 18.27 1.31
CA GLU A 66 -22.55 17.72 1.68
C GLU A 66 -23.64 18.80 1.72
N ARG A 67 -23.35 19.97 2.31
CA ARG A 67 -24.29 21.11 2.31
C ARG A 67 -24.61 21.58 0.90
N GLU A 68 -23.61 21.73 0.03
CA GLU A 68 -23.85 22.12 -1.35
C GLU A 68 -24.65 21.06 -2.14
N THR A 69 -24.42 19.77 -1.88
CA THR A 69 -25.23 18.70 -2.51
C THR A 69 -26.68 18.75 -2.05
N VAL A 70 -26.91 18.96 -0.75
CA VAL A 70 -28.26 19.10 -0.18
C VAL A 70 -28.96 20.35 -0.73
N GLU A 71 -28.27 21.47 -0.89
CA GLU A 71 -28.84 22.67 -1.52
C GLU A 71 -29.17 22.46 -3.00
N ARG A 72 -28.29 21.79 -3.76
CA ARG A 72 -28.54 21.43 -5.17
C ARG A 72 -29.74 20.50 -5.29
N ASP A 73 -29.85 19.49 -4.44
CA ASP A 73 -30.95 18.53 -4.49
C ASP A 73 -32.27 19.13 -4.00
N ALA A 74 -32.24 20.01 -2.99
CA ALA A 74 -33.41 20.82 -2.61
C ALA A 74 -33.85 21.74 -3.77
N GLY A 75 -32.91 22.30 -4.54
CA GLY A 75 -33.19 23.07 -5.75
C GLY A 75 -33.86 22.23 -6.84
N LYS A 76 -33.34 21.03 -7.12
CA LYS A 76 -33.93 20.09 -8.08
C LYS A 76 -35.34 19.63 -7.65
N LEU A 77 -35.54 19.34 -6.36
CA LEU A 77 -36.85 18.95 -5.84
C LEU A 77 -37.89 20.07 -6.02
N LYS A 78 -37.51 21.34 -5.80
CA LYS A 78 -38.40 22.48 -6.07
C LYS A 78 -38.76 22.59 -7.55
N GLN A 79 -37.80 22.37 -8.45
CA GLN A 79 -38.03 22.40 -9.89
C GLN A 79 -38.95 21.25 -10.36
N LEU A 80 -38.73 20.04 -9.86
CA LEU A 80 -39.59 18.89 -10.15
C LEU A 80 -41.01 19.08 -9.61
N HIS A 81 -41.15 19.67 -8.43
CA HIS A 81 -42.47 19.98 -7.87
C HIS A 81 -43.23 21.01 -8.72
N GLN A 82 -42.55 22.08 -9.16
CA GLN A 82 -43.15 23.08 -10.06
C GLN A 82 -43.50 22.49 -11.44
N ALA A 83 -42.68 21.59 -11.98
CA ALA A 83 -42.98 20.89 -13.23
C ALA A 83 -44.20 19.96 -13.08
N ALA A 84 -44.26 19.18 -12.00
CA ALA A 84 -45.39 18.30 -11.70
C ALA A 84 -46.70 19.08 -11.49
N GLU A 85 -46.66 20.24 -10.82
CA GLU A 85 -47.83 21.12 -10.69
C GLU A 85 -48.27 21.70 -12.05
N ALA A 86 -47.32 22.09 -12.91
CA ALA A 86 -47.63 22.59 -14.25
C ALA A 86 -48.26 21.50 -15.12
N ASP A 87 -47.73 20.27 -15.07
CA ASP A 87 -48.26 19.13 -15.81
C ASP A 87 -49.65 18.72 -15.28
N ALA A 88 -49.87 18.75 -13.96
CA ALA A 88 -51.18 18.52 -13.36
C ALA A 88 -52.22 19.57 -13.79
N ARG A 89 -51.83 20.84 -13.94
CA ARG A 89 -52.71 21.90 -14.48
C ARG A 89 -53.03 21.67 -15.96
N ARG A 90 -52.05 21.28 -16.78
CA ARG A 90 -52.27 20.96 -18.20
C ARG A 90 -53.18 19.75 -18.37
N ALA A 91 -53.01 18.71 -17.55
CA ALA A 91 -53.87 17.52 -17.57
C ALA A 91 -55.33 17.84 -17.20
N ARG A 92 -55.57 18.74 -16.23
CA ARG A 92 -56.92 19.21 -15.89
C ARG A 92 -57.57 19.98 -17.04
N GLN A 93 -56.83 20.88 -17.68
CA GLN A 93 -57.32 21.63 -18.84
C GLN A 93 -57.64 20.73 -20.04
N ALA A 94 -56.80 19.72 -20.29
CA ALA A 94 -57.04 18.74 -21.36
C ALA A 94 -58.29 17.89 -21.08
N ASN A 95 -58.52 17.47 -19.83
CA ASN A 95 -59.72 16.73 -19.45
C ASN A 95 -60.99 17.60 -19.54
N GLU A 96 -60.94 18.85 -19.12
CA GLU A 96 -62.06 19.80 -19.26
C GLU A 96 -62.41 19.99 -20.75
N ALA A 97 -61.41 20.20 -21.61
CA ALA A 97 -61.62 20.30 -23.06
C ALA A 97 -62.19 19.00 -23.67
N ALA A 98 -61.72 17.83 -23.24
CA ALA A 98 -62.25 16.54 -23.69
C ALA A 98 -63.73 16.35 -23.32
N THR A 99 -64.13 16.75 -22.11
CA THR A 99 -65.55 16.68 -21.69
C THR A 99 -66.44 17.67 -22.44
N GLN A 100 -65.93 18.86 -22.78
CA GLN A 100 -66.66 19.83 -23.61
C GLN A 100 -66.84 19.30 -25.04
N LEU A 101 -65.79 18.72 -25.62
CA LEU A 101 -65.87 18.11 -26.95
C LEU A 101 -66.86 16.93 -26.96
N SER A 102 -66.84 16.04 -25.97
CA SER A 102 -67.80 14.93 -25.92
C SER A 102 -69.26 15.39 -25.79
N GLN A 103 -69.51 16.50 -25.09
CA GLN A 103 -70.85 17.11 -25.00
C GLN A 103 -71.28 17.77 -26.32
N THR A 104 -70.35 18.42 -27.04
CA THR A 104 -70.66 18.98 -28.36
C THR A 104 -70.92 17.90 -29.41
N VAL A 105 -70.17 16.80 -29.38
CA VAL A 105 -70.36 15.66 -30.30
C VAL A 105 -71.73 15.02 -30.07
N SER A 106 -72.12 14.75 -28.82
CA SER A 106 -73.44 14.16 -28.53
C SER A 106 -74.62 15.08 -28.89
N ALA A 107 -74.45 16.40 -28.73
CA ALA A 107 -75.43 17.39 -29.18
C ALA A 107 -75.55 17.42 -30.72
N LEU A 108 -74.43 17.36 -31.44
CA LEU A 108 -74.42 17.32 -32.91
C LEU A 108 -75.04 16.03 -33.44
N GLU A 109 -74.71 14.87 -32.86
CA GLU A 109 -75.32 13.58 -33.22
C GLU A 109 -76.86 13.61 -33.04
N ALA A 110 -77.35 14.19 -31.94
CA ALA A 110 -78.79 14.35 -31.71
C ALA A 110 -79.47 15.24 -32.78
N THR A 111 -78.82 16.35 -33.16
CA THR A 111 -79.37 17.24 -34.21
C THR A 111 -79.35 16.62 -35.61
N ILE A 112 -78.34 15.81 -35.93
CA ILE A 112 -78.26 15.08 -37.20
C ILE A 112 -79.41 14.07 -37.30
N VAL A 113 -79.67 13.31 -36.22
CA VAL A 113 -80.77 12.32 -36.19
C VAL A 113 -82.14 13.00 -36.28
N GLN A 114 -82.36 14.13 -35.60
CA GLN A 114 -83.61 14.89 -35.71
C GLN A 114 -83.83 15.44 -37.13
N ARG A 115 -82.77 15.92 -37.80
CA ARG A 115 -82.89 16.45 -39.17
C ARG A 115 -83.05 15.37 -40.23
N GLN A 116 -82.47 14.18 -40.04
CA GLN A 116 -82.73 13.04 -40.92
C GLN A 116 -84.20 12.64 -40.91
N ARG A 117 -84.82 12.57 -39.72
CA ARG A 117 -86.27 12.29 -39.59
C ARG A 117 -87.14 13.37 -40.24
N ALA A 118 -86.82 14.65 -40.03
CA ALA A 118 -87.54 15.74 -40.68
C ALA A 118 -87.42 15.73 -42.22
N LEU A 119 -86.29 15.26 -42.76
CA LEU A 119 -86.10 15.09 -44.21
C LEU A 119 -86.85 13.87 -44.77
N GLU A 120 -86.99 12.80 -43.99
CA GLU A 120 -87.81 11.65 -44.34
C GLU A 120 -89.30 12.03 -44.39
N GLU A 121 -89.79 12.73 -43.36
CA GLU A 121 -91.17 13.26 -43.31
C GLU A 121 -91.47 14.22 -44.48
N GLN A 122 -90.51 15.10 -44.84
CA GLN A 122 -90.68 16.01 -45.99
C GLN A 122 -90.65 15.29 -47.35
N ARG A 123 -89.95 14.16 -47.46
CA ARG A 123 -89.96 13.33 -48.67
C ARG A 123 -91.27 12.57 -48.80
N GLU A 124 -91.82 12.08 -47.70
CA GLU A 124 -93.15 11.47 -47.67
C GLU A 124 -94.22 12.48 -48.13
N ILE A 125 -94.22 13.71 -47.61
CA ILE A 125 -95.14 14.78 -48.04
C ILE A 125 -94.94 15.14 -49.53
N ALA A 126 -93.70 15.13 -50.03
CA ALA A 126 -93.43 15.40 -51.45
C ALA A 126 -93.95 14.28 -52.37
N VAL A 127 -93.88 13.02 -51.92
CA VAL A 127 -94.45 11.86 -52.64
C VAL A 127 -95.98 11.92 -52.59
N GLU A 128 -96.58 12.24 -51.44
CA GLU A 128 -98.03 12.44 -51.30
C GLU A 128 -98.53 13.56 -52.24
N LEU A 129 -97.82 14.68 -52.34
CA LEU A 129 -98.17 15.76 -53.28
C LEU A 129 -97.97 15.39 -54.76
N GLU A 130 -97.00 14.53 -55.08
CA GLU A 130 -96.88 13.99 -56.44
C GLU A 130 -98.03 13.03 -56.78
N GLU A 131 -98.49 12.24 -55.82
CA GLU A 131 -99.66 11.36 -55.96
C GLU A 131 -100.96 12.17 -56.08
N GLU A 132 -101.17 13.19 -55.24
CA GLU A 132 -102.29 14.13 -55.37
C GLU A 132 -102.27 14.88 -56.71
N ALA A 133 -101.09 15.29 -57.20
CA ALA A 133 -100.97 15.92 -58.52
C ALA A 133 -101.30 14.93 -59.66
N ARG A 134 -100.91 13.66 -59.55
CA ARG A 134 -101.29 12.61 -60.52
C ARG A 134 -102.78 12.31 -60.47
N GLU A 135 -103.38 12.25 -59.29
CA GLU A 135 -104.83 12.05 -59.10
C GLU A 135 -105.63 13.22 -59.66
N VAL A 136 -105.22 14.47 -59.40
CA VAL A 136 -105.86 15.66 -59.96
C VAL A 136 -105.72 15.71 -61.48
N VAL A 137 -104.55 15.35 -62.04
CA VAL A 137 -104.35 15.26 -63.50
C VAL A 137 -105.24 14.17 -64.12
N SER A 138 -105.40 13.01 -63.46
CA SER A 138 -106.31 11.96 -63.92
C SER A 138 -107.79 12.36 -63.83
N ALA A 139 -108.21 13.00 -62.73
CA ALA A 139 -109.56 13.54 -62.56
C ALA A 139 -109.87 14.70 -63.54
N HIS A 140 -108.83 15.37 -64.06
CA HIS A 140 -108.96 16.42 -65.09
C HIS A 140 -109.08 15.86 -66.52
N LEU A 141 -108.44 14.72 -66.81
CA LEU A 141 -108.60 14.04 -68.11
C LEU A 141 -110.01 13.48 -68.31
N ASP A 142 -110.73 13.14 -67.23
CA ASP A 142 -112.08 12.57 -67.27
C ASP A 142 -113.23 13.60 -67.38
N ARG A 143 -112.98 14.92 -67.27
CA ARG A 143 -114.02 15.97 -67.35
C ARG A 143 -113.77 16.95 -68.48
N GLN A 144 -114.16 16.57 -69.70
CA GLN A 144 -114.20 17.47 -70.85
C GLN A 144 -115.48 18.31 -70.90
N ARG A 145 -115.34 19.64 -70.75
CA ARG A 145 -115.98 20.77 -71.48
C ARG A 145 -116.30 21.95 -70.55
N VAL A 146 -115.52 23.04 -70.66
CA VAL A 146 -115.90 24.47 -70.89
C VAL A 146 -114.58 25.27 -70.95
N GLY A 147 -114.27 25.88 -72.09
CA GLY A 147 -113.02 26.64 -72.28
C GLY A 147 -113.19 28.12 -71.91
N ASP A 148 -112.35 28.59 -70.99
CA ASP A 148 -111.63 29.88 -71.01
C ASP A 148 -111.31 30.36 -69.58
N GLU A 149 -112.24 30.24 -68.63
CA GLU A 149 -111.97 30.42 -67.18
C GLU A 149 -110.97 29.37 -66.66
N LEU A 150 -110.99 28.17 -67.27
CA LEU A 150 -110.08 27.06 -67.00
C LEU A 150 -108.63 27.35 -67.43
N SER A 151 -108.39 28.16 -68.45
CA SER A 151 -107.01 28.46 -68.90
C SER A 151 -106.29 29.47 -67.99
N ALA A 152 -107.04 30.36 -67.34
CA ALA A 152 -106.50 31.30 -66.35
C ALA A 152 -106.22 30.57 -65.03
N ALA A 153 -107.18 29.77 -64.55
CA ALA A 153 -106.99 28.93 -63.36
C ALA A 153 -105.85 27.90 -63.54
N GLN A 154 -105.71 27.30 -64.72
CA GLN A 154 -104.60 26.37 -65.03
C GLN A 154 -103.24 27.07 -65.07
N ARG A 155 -103.15 28.32 -65.55
CA ARG A 155 -101.90 29.11 -65.51
C ARG A 155 -101.56 29.55 -64.09
N GLU A 156 -102.54 29.96 -63.28
CA GLU A 156 -102.31 30.32 -61.89
C GLU A 156 -101.93 29.11 -61.03
N LEU A 157 -102.62 27.97 -61.17
CA LEU A 157 -102.30 26.73 -60.46
C LEU A 157 -100.97 26.12 -60.92
N SER A 158 -100.67 26.11 -62.23
CA SER A 158 -99.35 25.65 -62.69
C SER A 158 -98.25 26.60 -62.21
N SER A 159 -98.44 27.92 -62.23
CA SER A 159 -97.46 28.86 -61.69
C SER A 159 -97.26 28.71 -60.18
N SER A 160 -98.32 28.41 -59.43
CA SER A 160 -98.22 28.19 -57.98
C SER A 160 -97.53 26.86 -57.67
N ILE A 161 -97.83 25.79 -58.43
CA ILE A 161 -97.17 24.49 -58.33
C ILE A 161 -95.68 24.59 -58.75
N TRP A 162 -95.35 25.30 -59.82
CA TRP A 162 -93.96 25.52 -60.23
C TRP A 162 -93.20 26.41 -59.23
N ALA A 163 -93.86 27.40 -58.63
CA ALA A 163 -93.26 28.22 -57.57
C ALA A 163 -93.06 27.45 -56.27
N THR A 164 -93.98 26.56 -55.88
CA THR A 164 -93.80 25.69 -54.71
C THR A 164 -92.75 24.62 -54.96
N LEU A 165 -92.73 24.01 -56.15
CA LEU A 165 -91.66 23.10 -56.58
C LEU A 165 -90.30 23.80 -56.63
N GLY A 166 -90.22 25.02 -57.16
CA GLY A 166 -88.98 25.81 -57.15
C GLY A 166 -88.49 26.09 -55.73
N ARG A 167 -89.39 26.50 -54.82
CA ARG A 167 -89.06 26.70 -53.40
C ARG A 167 -88.64 25.40 -52.70
N LEU A 168 -89.23 24.27 -53.05
CA LEU A 168 -88.83 22.96 -52.52
C LEU A 168 -87.49 22.52 -53.10
N HIS A 169 -87.23 22.77 -54.38
CA HIS A 169 -85.95 22.46 -55.02
C HIS A 169 -84.80 23.29 -54.43
N ASP A 170 -85.03 24.58 -54.17
CA ASP A 170 -84.05 25.45 -53.49
C ASP A 170 -83.79 25.00 -52.05
N LYS A 171 -84.83 24.53 -51.34
CA LYS A 171 -84.67 23.93 -50.00
C LYS A 171 -83.91 22.61 -50.03
N ILE A 172 -84.15 21.76 -51.03
CA ILE A 172 -83.39 20.52 -51.24
C ILE A 172 -81.93 20.83 -51.58
N ARG A 173 -81.68 21.87 -52.38
CA ARG A 173 -80.32 22.31 -52.72
C ARG A 173 -79.58 22.87 -51.49
N ALA A 174 -80.23 23.68 -50.67
CA ALA A 174 -79.64 24.16 -49.42
C ALA A 174 -79.40 23.01 -48.42
N ALA A 175 -80.32 22.05 -48.33
CA ALA A 175 -80.17 20.88 -47.46
C ALA A 175 -79.06 19.94 -47.94
N THR A 176 -78.87 19.77 -49.25
CA THR A 176 -77.77 18.96 -49.81
C THR A 176 -76.41 19.59 -49.56
N GLN A 177 -76.28 20.92 -49.70
CA GLN A 177 -75.05 21.64 -49.34
C GLN A 177 -74.72 21.51 -47.85
N GLN A 178 -75.70 21.66 -46.96
CA GLN A 178 -75.49 21.47 -45.52
C GLN A 178 -75.15 20.01 -45.17
N LEU A 179 -75.62 19.03 -45.95
CA LEU A 179 -75.31 17.61 -45.76
C LEU A 179 -73.88 17.31 -46.23
N GLU A 180 -73.38 18.00 -47.26
CA GLU A 180 -71.96 17.94 -47.67
C GLU A 180 -71.04 18.56 -46.62
N GLU A 181 -71.40 19.74 -46.08
CA GLU A 181 -70.66 20.37 -44.98
C GLU A 181 -70.59 19.46 -43.75
N ALA A 182 -71.70 18.84 -43.35
CA ALA A 182 -71.74 17.89 -42.24
C ALA A 182 -70.94 16.60 -42.52
N ARG A 183 -70.87 16.15 -43.78
CA ARG A 183 -70.02 15.01 -44.18
C ARG A 183 -68.54 15.35 -44.09
N ASP A 184 -68.15 16.56 -44.45
CA ASP A 184 -66.77 17.02 -44.36
C ASP A 184 -66.36 17.28 -42.90
N GLU A 185 -67.25 17.81 -42.06
CA GLU A 185 -67.04 17.89 -40.61
C GLU A 185 -66.90 16.50 -39.97
N ARG A 186 -67.74 15.53 -40.35
CA ARG A 186 -67.60 14.14 -39.90
C ARG A 186 -66.25 13.54 -40.32
N ARG A 187 -65.77 13.81 -41.53
CA ARG A 187 -64.44 13.35 -41.98
C ARG A 187 -63.33 13.97 -41.14
N ARG A 188 -63.42 15.26 -40.79
CA ARG A 188 -62.45 15.93 -39.91
C ARG A 188 -62.44 15.31 -38.51
N VAL A 189 -63.61 15.06 -37.92
CA VAL A 189 -63.72 14.41 -36.60
C VAL A 189 -63.17 12.99 -36.61
N VAL A 190 -63.38 12.23 -37.69
CA VAL A 190 -62.77 10.88 -37.83
C VAL A 190 -61.25 10.98 -37.92
N GLN A 191 -60.71 11.94 -38.67
CA GLN A 191 -59.26 12.17 -38.74
C GLN A 191 -58.67 12.58 -37.38
N GLU A 192 -59.38 13.42 -36.62
CA GLU A 192 -58.98 13.79 -35.26
C GLU A 192 -59.06 12.61 -34.29
N ALA A 193 -60.08 11.74 -34.42
CA ALA A 193 -60.20 10.51 -33.65
C ALA A 193 -59.06 9.52 -33.95
N ASP A 194 -58.70 9.34 -35.22
CA ASP A 194 -57.57 8.51 -35.63
C ASP A 194 -56.24 9.08 -35.09
N ALA A 195 -56.06 10.40 -35.16
CA ALA A 195 -54.89 11.07 -34.58
C ALA A 195 -54.81 10.89 -33.05
N MET A 196 -55.94 10.96 -32.35
CA MET A 196 -56.02 10.70 -30.91
C MET A 196 -55.75 9.23 -30.56
N GLN A 197 -56.22 8.27 -31.38
CA GLN A 197 -55.91 6.85 -31.18
C GLN A 197 -54.42 6.57 -31.33
N LEU A 198 -53.76 7.19 -32.32
CA LEU A 198 -52.31 7.10 -32.47
C LEU A 198 -51.58 7.71 -31.27
N ALA A 199 -52.00 8.91 -30.82
CA ALA A 199 -51.41 9.55 -29.65
C ALA A 199 -51.60 8.72 -28.36
N LEU A 200 -52.76 8.08 -28.18
CA LEU A 200 -52.99 7.16 -27.05
C LEU A 200 -52.12 5.91 -27.16
N HIS A 201 -51.95 5.34 -28.35
CA HIS A 201 -51.11 4.16 -28.55
C HIS A 201 -49.64 4.45 -28.22
N ASP A 202 -49.14 5.62 -28.62
CA ASP A 202 -47.78 6.06 -28.28
C ASP A 202 -47.64 6.38 -26.79
N ALA A 203 -48.63 7.01 -26.15
CA ALA A 203 -48.63 7.20 -24.70
C ALA A 203 -48.61 5.88 -23.91
N VAL A 204 -49.29 4.82 -24.40
CA VAL A 204 -49.22 3.48 -23.79
C VAL A 204 -47.83 2.86 -23.95
N LYS A 205 -47.15 3.08 -25.09
CA LYS A 205 -45.76 2.63 -25.28
C LYS A 205 -44.83 3.35 -24.31
N ASP A 206 -44.93 4.68 -24.20
CA ASP A 206 -44.13 5.49 -23.26
C ASP A 206 -44.38 5.04 -21.81
N GLN A 207 -45.62 4.70 -21.47
CA GLN A 207 -45.96 4.15 -20.15
C GLN A 207 -45.31 2.78 -19.92
N ALA A 208 -45.31 1.87 -20.91
CA ALA A 208 -44.64 0.58 -20.80
C ALA A 208 -43.11 0.73 -20.69
N GLU A 209 -42.51 1.67 -21.42
CA GLU A 209 -41.08 1.98 -21.35
C GLU A 209 -40.69 2.58 -19.99
N SER A 210 -41.51 3.49 -19.44
CA SER A 210 -41.29 4.05 -18.11
C SER A 210 -41.44 3.02 -16.99
N VAL A 211 -42.39 2.08 -17.10
CA VAL A 211 -42.50 0.94 -16.15
C VAL A 211 -41.26 0.06 -16.20
N ARG A 212 -40.75 -0.28 -17.40
CA ARG A 212 -39.50 -1.05 -17.54
C ARG A 212 -38.28 -0.30 -16.96
N ALA A 213 -38.23 1.02 -17.12
CA ALA A 213 -37.19 1.84 -16.52
C ALA A 213 -37.27 1.82 -14.98
N LEU A 214 -38.48 1.88 -14.41
CA LEU A 214 -38.70 1.77 -12.97
C LEU A 214 -38.34 0.37 -12.44
N GLU A 215 -38.65 -0.71 -13.17
CA GLU A 215 -38.24 -2.07 -12.83
C GLU A 215 -36.71 -2.22 -12.81
N LEU A 216 -36.01 -1.62 -13.78
CA LEU A 216 -34.53 -1.58 -13.79
C LEU A 216 -33.97 -0.82 -12.59
N VAL A 217 -34.54 0.34 -12.25
CA VAL A 217 -34.13 1.12 -11.07
C VAL A 217 -34.39 0.32 -9.79
N HIS A 218 -35.51 -0.38 -9.69
CA HIS A 218 -35.82 -1.24 -8.54
C HIS A 218 -34.83 -2.42 -8.42
N ALA A 219 -34.49 -3.06 -9.55
CA ALA A 219 -33.48 -4.12 -9.59
C ALA A 219 -32.10 -3.59 -9.15
N GLN A 220 -31.69 -2.40 -9.62
CA GLN A 220 -30.44 -1.75 -9.20
C GLN A 220 -30.45 -1.38 -7.70
N SER A 221 -31.57 -0.84 -7.20
CA SER A 221 -31.73 -0.50 -5.78
C SER A 221 -31.63 -1.73 -4.89
N SER A 222 -32.32 -2.83 -5.25
CA SER A 222 -32.26 -4.07 -4.47
C SER A 222 -30.87 -4.71 -4.48
N GLN A 223 -30.13 -4.58 -5.59
CA GLN A 223 -28.73 -5.01 -5.67
C GLN A 223 -27.81 -4.14 -4.79
N LEU A 224 -28.03 -2.83 -4.74
CA LEU A 224 -27.32 -1.93 -3.84
C LEU A 224 -27.60 -2.28 -2.36
N ASP A 225 -28.85 -2.54 -1.99
CA ASP A 225 -29.21 -2.95 -0.63
C ASP A 225 -28.54 -4.27 -0.23
N ALA A 226 -28.48 -5.24 -1.14
CA ALA A 226 -27.76 -6.50 -0.91
C ALA A 226 -26.25 -6.26 -0.69
N ASN A 227 -25.64 -5.39 -1.51
CA ASN A 227 -24.22 -5.02 -1.36
C ASN A 227 -23.96 -4.27 -0.06
N VAL A 228 -24.86 -3.38 0.37
CA VAL A 228 -24.75 -2.65 1.65
C VAL A 228 -24.82 -3.63 2.83
N ARG A 229 -25.73 -4.62 2.80
CA ARG A 229 -25.82 -5.66 3.84
C ARG A 229 -24.54 -6.51 3.89
N ALA A 230 -24.05 -6.98 2.74
CA ALA A 230 -22.80 -7.76 2.69
C ALA A 230 -21.59 -6.95 3.19
N ASN A 231 -21.54 -5.65 2.89
CA ASN A 231 -20.48 -4.76 3.39
C ASN A 231 -20.60 -4.52 4.89
N ALA A 232 -21.81 -4.38 5.44
CA ALA A 232 -22.05 -4.28 6.87
C ALA A 232 -21.58 -5.54 7.61
N GLU A 233 -21.90 -6.73 7.08
CA GLU A 233 -21.41 -8.01 7.62
C GLU A 233 -19.88 -8.10 7.59
N ALA A 234 -19.24 -7.69 6.49
CA ALA A 234 -17.78 -7.65 6.38
C ALA A 234 -17.15 -6.68 7.40
N MET A 235 -17.77 -5.52 7.61
CA MET A 235 -17.33 -4.54 8.62
C MET A 235 -17.48 -5.09 10.05
N GLU A 236 -18.55 -5.83 10.37
CA GLU A 236 -18.67 -6.50 11.66
C GLU A 236 -17.55 -7.51 11.90
N VAL A 237 -17.18 -8.29 10.89
CA VAL A 237 -16.05 -9.24 10.97
C VAL A 237 -14.74 -8.49 11.23
N LEU A 238 -14.52 -7.35 10.56
CA LEU A 238 -13.33 -6.52 10.80
C LEU A 238 -13.30 -5.94 12.22
N VAL A 239 -14.45 -5.52 12.76
CA VAL A 239 -14.57 -5.03 14.16
C VAL A 239 -14.31 -6.16 15.16
N ARG A 240 -14.79 -7.38 14.90
CA ARG A 240 -14.48 -8.55 15.75
C ARG A 240 -12.98 -8.85 15.71
N ALA A 241 -12.38 -8.88 14.53
CA ALA A 241 -10.94 -9.10 14.36
C ALA A 241 -10.09 -7.98 14.99
N SER A 242 -10.56 -6.72 15.00
CA SER A 242 -9.85 -5.63 15.68
C SER A 242 -9.90 -5.79 17.19
N ARG A 243 -11.05 -6.18 17.76
CA ARG A 243 -11.20 -6.47 19.19
C ARG A 243 -10.33 -7.65 19.63
N GLU A 244 -10.26 -8.73 18.85
CA GLU A 244 -9.36 -9.87 19.11
C GLU A 244 -7.88 -9.45 19.08
N ARG A 245 -7.50 -8.59 18.13
CA ARG A 245 -6.13 -8.02 18.07
C ARG A 245 -5.82 -7.13 19.28
N GLU A 246 -6.79 -6.36 19.78
CA GLU A 246 -6.63 -5.55 20.98
C GLU A 246 -6.48 -6.41 22.23
N GLN A 247 -7.26 -7.49 22.35
CA GLN A 247 -7.12 -8.49 23.43
C GLN A 247 -5.75 -9.15 23.42
N LEU A 248 -5.30 -9.65 22.26
CA LEU A 248 -3.95 -10.24 22.11
C LEU A 248 -2.83 -9.24 22.44
N ARG A 249 -3.01 -7.95 22.09
CA ARG A 249 -2.07 -6.90 22.48
C ARG A 249 -2.07 -6.65 23.99
N GLY A 250 -3.22 -6.74 24.65
CA GLY A 250 -3.34 -6.70 26.11
C GLY A 250 -2.57 -7.85 26.75
N GLU A 251 -2.83 -9.08 26.33
CA GLU A 251 -2.15 -10.29 26.83
C GLU A 251 -0.62 -10.23 26.62
N LEU A 252 -0.17 -9.73 25.46
CA LEU A 252 1.26 -9.56 25.18
C LEU A 252 1.90 -8.47 26.05
N ARG A 253 1.16 -7.44 26.46
CA ARG A 253 1.65 -6.42 27.40
C ARG A 253 1.75 -6.99 28.81
N ASP A 254 0.72 -7.69 29.26
CA ASP A 254 0.69 -8.29 30.60
C ASP A 254 1.82 -9.33 30.76
N THR A 255 2.05 -10.14 29.73
CA THR A 255 3.18 -11.10 29.72
C THR A 255 4.54 -10.42 29.70
N LEU A 256 4.70 -9.31 28.97
CA LEU A 256 5.93 -8.49 29.00
C LEU A 256 6.19 -7.91 30.40
N ASP A 257 5.16 -7.34 31.02
CA ASP A 257 5.27 -6.76 32.36
C ASP A 257 5.60 -7.82 33.41
N HIS A 258 5.03 -9.03 33.28
CA HIS A 258 5.36 -10.17 34.14
C HIS A 258 6.83 -10.58 33.98
N LEU A 259 7.32 -10.71 32.74
CA LEU A 259 8.71 -11.07 32.46
C LEU A 259 9.71 -10.00 32.94
N LEU A 260 9.37 -8.72 32.81
CA LEU A 260 10.18 -7.62 33.33
C LEU A 260 10.24 -7.64 34.87
N ALA A 261 9.12 -7.93 35.53
CA ALA A 261 9.07 -8.09 36.99
C ALA A 261 9.91 -9.29 37.46
N GLU A 262 9.84 -10.42 36.78
CA GLU A 262 10.68 -11.59 37.05
C GLU A 262 12.17 -11.31 36.84
N GLN A 263 12.53 -10.62 35.75
CA GLN A 263 13.91 -10.25 35.48
C GLN A 263 14.49 -9.35 36.59
N LYS A 264 13.71 -8.38 37.08
CA LYS A 264 14.09 -7.54 38.23
C LYS A 264 14.27 -8.35 39.52
N ARG A 265 13.40 -9.34 39.77
CA ARG A 265 13.57 -10.26 40.92
C ARG A 265 14.86 -11.07 40.80
N GLN A 266 15.16 -11.59 39.60
CA GLN A 266 16.38 -12.36 39.34
C GLN A 266 17.67 -11.52 39.42
N SER A 267 17.66 -10.24 39.03
CA SER A 267 18.84 -9.38 39.19
C SER A 267 19.12 -9.10 40.67
N LEU A 268 18.08 -8.81 41.46
CA LEU A 268 18.22 -8.58 42.90
C LEU A 268 18.77 -9.80 43.65
N THR A 269 18.36 -11.02 43.27
CA THR A 269 18.92 -12.24 43.88
C THR A 269 20.38 -12.46 43.49
N ARG A 270 20.76 -12.20 42.23
CA ARG A 270 22.17 -12.24 41.78
C ARG A 270 23.05 -11.24 42.53
N ASP A 271 22.57 -10.01 42.73
CA ASP A 271 23.32 -8.97 43.44
C ASP A 271 23.55 -9.35 44.91
N ARG A 272 22.51 -9.86 45.58
CA ARG A 272 22.62 -10.39 46.96
C ARG A 272 23.63 -11.54 47.06
N HIS A 273 23.64 -12.45 46.08
CA HIS A 273 24.62 -13.53 46.04
C HIS A 273 26.04 -13.01 45.80
N SER A 274 26.25 -12.07 44.88
CA SER A 274 27.56 -11.50 44.58
C SER A 274 28.18 -10.79 45.81
N ALA A 275 27.35 -10.05 46.55
CA ALA A 275 27.78 -9.38 47.78
C ALA A 275 28.17 -10.37 48.88
N ARG A 276 27.42 -11.47 49.03
CA ARG A 276 27.75 -12.55 49.97
C ARG A 276 29.09 -13.22 49.64
N TYR A 277 29.36 -13.50 48.37
CA TYR A 277 30.64 -14.09 47.94
C TYR A 277 31.84 -13.17 48.16
N ARG A 278 31.69 -11.87 47.90
CA ARG A 278 32.76 -10.88 48.17
C ARG A 278 33.10 -10.83 49.66
N ARG A 279 32.11 -10.85 50.55
CA ARG A 279 32.32 -10.88 52.01
C ARG A 279 33.04 -12.16 52.46
N GLN A 280 32.66 -13.31 51.91
CA GLN A 280 33.32 -14.59 52.20
C GLN A 280 34.77 -14.62 51.72
N GLY A 281 35.06 -14.09 50.52
CA GLY A 281 36.42 -14.01 49.98
C GLY A 281 37.35 -13.10 50.81
N LEU A 282 36.83 -12.00 51.36
CA LEU A 282 37.60 -11.13 52.27
C LEU A 282 37.95 -11.84 53.59
N ALA A 283 36.98 -12.55 54.19
CA ALA A 283 37.18 -13.28 55.45
C ALA A 283 38.22 -14.42 55.34
N LEU A 284 38.27 -15.11 54.20
CA LEU A 284 39.28 -16.14 53.96
C LEU A 284 40.69 -15.56 53.81
N ARG A 285 40.82 -14.40 53.15
CA ARG A 285 42.12 -13.72 53.01
C ARG A 285 42.68 -13.26 54.34
N THR A 286 41.83 -12.76 55.24
CA THR A 286 42.26 -12.37 56.60
C THR A 286 42.67 -13.57 57.44
N ALA A 287 42.00 -14.71 57.30
CA ALA A 287 42.37 -15.94 58.03
C ALA A 287 43.71 -16.53 57.55
N ILE A 288 43.97 -16.52 56.25
CA ILE A 288 45.25 -17.00 55.68
C ILE A 288 46.42 -16.12 56.13
N ALA A 289 46.21 -14.81 56.28
CA ALA A 289 47.25 -13.90 56.77
C ALA A 289 47.61 -14.20 58.24
N ALA A 290 46.62 -14.46 59.10
CA ALA A 290 46.84 -14.80 60.50
C ALA A 290 47.63 -16.11 60.68
N LEU A 291 47.28 -17.16 59.91
CA LEU A 291 47.99 -18.45 59.99
C LEU A 291 49.49 -18.34 59.62
N ARG A 292 49.85 -17.46 58.70
CA ARG A 292 51.26 -17.24 58.32
C ARG A 292 52.07 -16.52 59.40
N GLU A 293 51.43 -15.70 60.23
CA GLU A 293 52.11 -15.04 61.35
C GLU A 293 52.37 -16.02 62.51
N ASP A 294 51.49 -17.00 62.70
CA ASP A 294 51.62 -18.01 63.76
C ASP A 294 52.75 -19.02 63.49
N GLU A 295 52.95 -19.43 62.23
CA GLU A 295 54.05 -20.31 61.82
C GLU A 295 55.45 -19.71 62.09
N ALA A 296 55.57 -18.37 61.96
CA ALA A 296 56.84 -17.68 62.22
C ALA A 296 57.21 -17.64 63.71
N ARG A 297 56.20 -17.63 64.60
CA ARG A 297 56.38 -17.48 66.06
C ARG A 297 56.74 -18.80 66.77
N SER A 298 56.30 -19.94 66.24
CA SER A 298 56.61 -21.27 66.81
C SER A 298 58.08 -21.68 66.62
N LEU A 299 58.74 -21.23 65.56
CA LEU A 299 60.17 -21.47 65.33
C LEU A 299 61.08 -20.72 66.31
N THR A 300 60.63 -19.57 66.83
CA THR A 300 61.37 -18.78 67.82
C THR A 300 61.30 -19.37 69.23
N SER A 301 60.21 -20.03 69.63
CA SER A 301 60.08 -20.60 70.98
C SER A 301 60.99 -21.82 71.21
N ALA A 302 61.13 -22.70 70.21
CA ALA A 302 61.97 -23.90 70.30
C ALA A 302 63.48 -23.59 70.49
N ARG A 303 63.96 -22.45 69.98
CA ARG A 303 65.36 -22.02 70.14
C ARG A 303 65.68 -21.53 71.55
N CYS A 304 64.70 -20.95 72.26
CA CYS A 304 64.89 -20.46 73.63
C CYS A 304 64.99 -21.63 74.63
N GLU A 305 64.18 -22.68 74.46
CA GLU A 305 64.16 -23.84 75.36
C GLU A 305 65.51 -24.61 75.37
N GLN A 306 66.22 -24.69 74.23
CA GLN A 306 67.55 -25.31 74.18
C GLN A 306 68.64 -24.51 74.92
N ALA A 307 68.53 -23.17 74.98
CA ALA A 307 69.50 -22.34 75.67
C ALA A 307 69.40 -22.45 77.20
N GLU A 308 68.17 -22.61 77.73
CA GLU A 308 67.91 -22.76 79.17
C GLU A 308 68.51 -24.07 79.72
N VAL A 309 68.37 -25.18 78.99
CA VAL A 309 68.92 -26.49 79.40
C VAL A 309 70.45 -26.45 79.54
N GLN A 310 71.14 -25.73 78.65
CA GLN A 310 72.60 -25.61 78.69
C GLN A 310 73.08 -24.80 79.91
N GLN A 311 72.38 -23.72 80.27
CA GLN A 311 72.74 -22.88 81.43
C GLN A 311 72.59 -23.63 82.76
N LEU A 312 71.51 -24.41 82.93
CA LEU A 312 71.29 -25.21 84.13
C LEU A 312 72.39 -26.26 84.36
N SER A 313 72.94 -26.83 83.28
CA SER A 313 74.04 -27.80 83.37
C SER A 313 75.35 -27.19 83.87
N GLN A 314 75.62 -25.91 83.54
CA GLN A 314 76.83 -25.20 83.96
C GLN A 314 76.77 -24.79 85.44
N LEU A 315 75.59 -24.36 85.90
CA LEU A 315 75.36 -24.00 87.31
C LEU A 315 75.55 -25.18 88.26
N ARG A 316 75.11 -26.39 87.88
CA ARG A 316 75.35 -27.61 88.66
C ARG A 316 76.83 -27.89 88.87
N ARG A 317 77.64 -27.81 87.81
CA ARG A 317 79.10 -28.00 87.89
C ARG A 317 79.77 -26.95 88.79
N GLY A 318 79.26 -25.72 88.80
CA GLY A 318 79.73 -24.65 89.68
C GLY A 318 79.48 -24.95 91.17
N LEU A 319 78.29 -25.46 91.51
CA LEU A 319 77.96 -25.86 92.88
C LEU A 319 78.85 -27.00 93.39
N ASP A 320 79.05 -28.03 92.56
CA ASP A 320 79.89 -29.17 92.93
C ASP A 320 81.32 -28.73 93.25
N HIS A 321 81.87 -27.76 92.50
CA HIS A 321 83.19 -27.20 92.77
C HIS A 321 83.27 -26.44 94.10
N ILE A 322 82.24 -25.68 94.46
CA ILE A 322 82.18 -24.98 95.75
C ILE A 322 82.11 -25.96 96.92
N MET A 323 81.32 -27.03 96.79
CA MET A 323 81.24 -28.08 97.82
C MET A 323 82.61 -28.74 98.05
N LEU A 324 83.33 -29.07 96.97
CA LEU A 324 84.69 -29.63 97.07
C LEU A 324 85.65 -28.68 97.80
N LEU A 325 85.63 -27.39 97.48
CA LEU A 325 86.47 -26.38 98.16
C LEU A 325 86.10 -26.21 99.65
N CYS A 326 84.81 -26.33 99.99
CA CYS A 326 84.35 -26.33 101.39
C CYS A 326 84.91 -27.52 102.16
N ASP A 327 84.88 -28.71 101.57
CA ASP A 327 85.37 -29.93 102.20
C ASP A 327 86.90 -29.93 102.33
N GLU A 328 87.64 -29.46 101.32
CA GLU A 328 89.08 -29.22 101.40
C GLU A 328 89.43 -28.25 102.55
N LYS A 329 88.68 -27.14 102.70
CA LYS A 329 88.89 -26.20 103.80
C LYS A 329 88.67 -26.87 105.16
N ARG A 330 87.62 -27.67 105.32
CA ARG A 330 87.34 -28.40 106.57
C ARG A 330 88.45 -29.37 106.93
N GLN A 331 88.95 -30.12 105.94
CA GLN A 331 90.07 -31.05 106.13
C GLN A 331 91.37 -30.33 106.49
N LEU A 332 91.65 -29.18 105.88
CA LEU A 332 92.85 -28.40 106.22
C LEU A 332 92.74 -27.76 107.62
N LEU A 333 91.56 -27.30 108.02
CA LEU A 333 91.32 -26.78 109.37
C LEU A 333 91.45 -27.86 110.45
N SER A 334 90.93 -29.07 110.20
CA SER A 334 91.11 -30.18 111.15
C SER A 334 92.57 -30.61 111.24
N GLN A 335 93.32 -30.60 110.12
CA GLN A 335 94.76 -30.82 110.12
C GLN A 335 95.51 -29.74 110.93
N GLN A 336 95.14 -28.47 110.79
CA GLN A 336 95.72 -27.39 111.60
C GLN A 336 95.42 -27.58 113.09
N GLN A 337 94.19 -27.91 113.47
CA GLN A 337 93.81 -28.15 114.87
C GLN A 337 94.57 -29.32 115.48
N ALA A 338 94.66 -30.45 114.76
CA ALA A 338 95.42 -31.62 115.21
C ALA A 338 96.92 -31.31 115.35
N ARG A 339 97.47 -30.44 114.49
CA ARG A 339 98.87 -30.03 114.56
C ARG A 339 99.15 -29.02 115.67
N ARG A 340 98.23 -28.10 115.94
CA ARG A 340 98.31 -27.23 117.11
C ARG A 340 98.24 -28.03 118.40
N ALA A 341 97.35 -29.02 118.49
CA ALA A 341 97.34 -29.97 119.60
C ALA A 341 98.67 -30.71 119.73
N ALA A 342 99.23 -31.24 118.63
CA ALA A 342 100.54 -31.89 118.65
C ALA A 342 101.70 -30.94 119.03
N LEU A 343 101.61 -29.65 118.68
CA LEU A 343 102.56 -28.61 119.10
C LEU A 343 102.45 -28.28 120.59
N GLU A 344 101.22 -28.22 121.11
CA GLU A 344 100.94 -28.06 122.53
C GLU A 344 101.41 -29.27 123.32
N ASP A 345 101.11 -30.48 122.84
CA ASP A 345 101.59 -31.75 123.41
C ASP A 345 103.13 -31.80 123.40
N ALA A 346 103.77 -31.53 122.26
CA ALA A 346 105.23 -31.44 122.18
C ALA A 346 105.79 -30.36 123.11
N ARG A 347 105.13 -29.21 123.26
CA ARG A 347 105.54 -28.17 124.21
C ARG A 347 105.43 -28.63 125.66
N THR A 348 104.39 -29.37 126.02
CA THR A 348 104.24 -29.94 127.37
C THR A 348 105.23 -31.09 127.63
N GLU A 349 105.52 -31.92 126.63
CA GLU A 349 106.58 -32.93 126.69
C GLU A 349 107.96 -32.28 126.86
N LEU A 350 108.23 -31.18 126.16
CA LEU A 350 109.47 -30.42 126.31
C LEU A 350 109.61 -29.78 127.69
N GLN A 351 108.52 -29.23 128.24
CA GLN A 351 108.50 -28.70 129.60
C GLN A 351 108.71 -29.77 130.67
N ARG A 352 108.28 -31.02 130.41
CA ARG A 352 108.60 -32.18 131.28
C ARG A 352 110.06 -32.60 131.15
N LEU A 353 110.58 -32.69 129.93
CA LEU A 353 111.98 -33.08 129.68
C LEU A 353 113.00 -32.02 130.15
N GLU A 354 112.62 -30.74 130.20
CA GLU A 354 113.42 -29.68 130.84
C GLU A 354 113.62 -29.88 132.35
N GLN A 355 112.77 -30.67 133.03
CA GLN A 355 112.87 -30.95 134.46
C GLN A 355 113.76 -32.17 134.79
N GLU A 356 114.13 -33.00 133.80
CA GLU A 356 114.83 -34.28 134.02
C GLU A 356 116.29 -34.33 133.50
N GLY A 357 116.81 -33.22 132.95
CA GLY A 357 118.23 -33.12 132.57
C GLY A 357 118.50 -33.40 131.08
N GLN A 358 118.89 -32.32 130.39
CA GLN A 358 119.47 -32.23 129.04
C GLN A 358 119.00 -33.20 127.94
N PRO A 359 118.00 -32.78 127.14
CA PRO A 359 118.07 -32.91 125.68
C PRO A 359 118.93 -31.79 125.07
N SER A 360 119.66 -32.08 123.97
CA SER A 360 120.52 -31.08 123.31
C SER A 360 119.70 -29.89 122.77
N PRO A 361 120.10 -28.63 123.02
CA PRO A 361 119.32 -27.45 122.61
C PRO A 361 119.18 -27.28 121.09
N SER A 362 120.03 -27.93 120.28
CA SER A 362 119.94 -27.88 118.80
C SER A 362 118.76 -28.70 118.26
N ALA A 363 118.56 -29.94 118.74
CA ALA A 363 117.48 -30.81 118.27
C ALA A 363 116.08 -30.24 118.57
N LEU A 364 115.93 -29.53 119.70
CA LEU A 364 114.68 -28.87 120.08
C LEU A 364 114.37 -27.67 119.20
N ARG A 365 115.40 -26.87 118.90
CA ARG A 365 115.26 -25.72 118.01
C ARG A 365 114.93 -26.16 116.59
N ASP A 366 115.53 -27.25 116.12
CA ASP A 366 115.24 -27.82 114.79
C ASP A 366 113.83 -28.40 114.71
N MET A 367 113.34 -29.07 115.76
CA MET A 367 111.96 -29.57 115.82
C MET A 367 110.94 -28.42 115.87
N LEU A 368 111.17 -27.40 116.70
CA LEU A 368 110.31 -26.21 116.75
C LEU A 368 110.32 -25.42 115.44
N LEU A 369 111.48 -25.27 114.80
CA LEU A 369 111.58 -24.63 113.49
C LEU A 369 110.93 -25.48 112.38
N HIS A 370 111.03 -26.81 112.44
CA HIS A 370 110.39 -27.68 111.48
C HIS A 370 108.85 -27.64 111.62
N LEU A 371 108.34 -27.72 112.84
CA LEU A 371 106.90 -27.68 113.11
C LEU A 371 106.29 -26.30 112.85
N SER A 372 106.99 -25.20 113.18
CA SER A 372 106.54 -23.85 112.83
C SER A 372 106.56 -23.59 111.32
N ARG A 373 107.56 -24.11 110.58
CA ARG A 373 107.55 -24.07 109.11
C ARG A 373 106.37 -24.86 108.55
N GLN A 374 106.08 -26.04 109.10
CA GLN A 374 104.92 -26.83 108.68
C GLN A 374 103.60 -26.12 108.98
N GLU A 375 103.44 -25.49 110.15
CA GLU A 375 102.27 -24.68 110.49
C GLU A 375 102.09 -23.52 109.50
N ALA A 376 103.16 -22.76 109.21
CA ALA A 376 103.13 -21.69 108.22
C ALA A 376 102.72 -22.20 106.82
N THR A 377 103.21 -23.37 106.39
CA THR A 377 102.78 -23.94 105.10
C THR A 377 101.31 -24.38 105.07
N LEU A 378 100.75 -24.81 106.21
CA LEU A 378 99.33 -25.15 106.32
C LEU A 378 98.46 -23.88 106.37
N GLU A 379 98.90 -22.84 107.09
CA GLU A 379 98.25 -21.52 107.10
C GLU A 379 98.20 -20.91 105.70
N ASP A 380 99.29 -20.97 104.95
CA ASP A 380 99.32 -20.54 103.55
C ASP A 380 98.34 -21.35 102.68
N ARG A 381 98.23 -22.66 102.89
CA ARG A 381 97.27 -23.51 102.16
C ARG A 381 95.82 -23.20 102.51
N VAL A 382 95.52 -22.98 103.78
CA VAL A 382 94.18 -22.56 104.25
C VAL A 382 93.81 -21.19 103.68
N ALA A 383 94.74 -20.24 103.66
CA ALA A 383 94.51 -18.92 103.08
C ALA A 383 94.21 -19.01 101.57
N ARG A 384 94.95 -19.83 100.83
CA ARG A 384 94.72 -20.02 99.37
C ARG A 384 93.41 -20.74 99.08
N THR A 385 93.03 -21.78 99.83
CA THR A 385 91.73 -22.44 99.64
C THR A 385 90.59 -21.52 100.04
N HIS A 386 90.75 -20.69 101.07
CA HIS A 386 89.76 -19.68 101.43
C HIS A 386 89.58 -18.60 100.35
N ALA A 387 90.68 -18.15 99.72
CA ALA A 387 90.62 -17.22 98.59
C ALA A 387 89.91 -17.84 97.36
N LYS A 388 90.18 -19.11 97.05
CA LYS A 388 89.47 -19.83 95.97
C LYS A 388 87.99 -20.01 96.28
N LEU A 389 87.66 -20.37 97.52
CA LEU A 389 86.28 -20.53 97.98
C LEU A 389 85.51 -19.21 97.87
N THR A 390 86.08 -18.11 98.34
CA THR A 390 85.43 -16.79 98.27
C THR A 390 85.23 -16.34 96.83
N SER A 391 86.22 -16.53 95.96
CA SER A 391 86.07 -16.25 94.51
C SER A 391 84.97 -17.11 93.86
N ALA A 392 84.88 -18.40 94.19
CA ALA A 392 83.87 -19.29 93.64
C ALA A 392 82.46 -18.96 94.16
N ILE A 393 82.32 -18.64 95.45
CA ILE A 393 81.07 -18.16 96.05
C ILE A 393 80.64 -16.84 95.41
N GLN A 394 81.57 -15.89 95.19
CA GLN A 394 81.26 -14.61 94.54
C GLN A 394 80.70 -14.82 93.12
N ALA A 395 81.35 -15.68 92.32
CA ALA A 395 80.88 -16.01 90.98
C ALA A 395 79.49 -16.66 90.98
N PHE A 396 79.21 -17.52 91.97
CA PHE A 396 77.90 -18.14 92.13
C PHE A 396 76.81 -17.14 92.57
N VAL A 397 77.15 -16.19 93.45
CA VAL A 397 76.24 -15.11 93.87
C VAL A 397 75.92 -14.16 92.72
N ASP A 398 76.91 -13.80 91.90
CA ASP A 398 76.70 -12.93 90.74
C ASP A 398 75.81 -13.61 89.67
N GLU A 399 75.93 -14.93 89.49
CA GLU A 399 75.04 -15.68 88.60
C GLU A 399 73.62 -15.82 89.19
N GLY A 400 73.50 -15.96 90.52
CA GLY A 400 72.22 -15.90 91.23
C GLY A 400 71.48 -14.58 90.99
N ARG A 401 72.19 -13.45 91.04
CA ARG A 401 71.62 -12.12 90.73
C ARG A 401 71.15 -12.00 89.27
N LYS A 402 71.83 -12.62 88.32
CA LYS A 402 71.34 -12.70 86.92
C LYS A 402 70.10 -13.58 86.83
N GLY A 403 70.04 -14.68 87.56
CA GLY A 403 68.87 -15.56 87.66
C GLY A 403 67.62 -14.83 88.17
N GLU A 404 67.74 -13.97 89.17
CA GLU A 404 66.64 -13.15 89.68
C GLU A 404 66.08 -12.18 88.62
N GLN A 405 66.96 -11.56 87.82
CA GLN A 405 66.53 -10.69 86.71
C GLN A 405 65.80 -11.46 85.59
N VAL A 406 66.20 -12.72 85.34
CA VAL A 406 65.49 -13.60 84.41
C VAL A 406 64.14 -14.03 84.99
N ASN A 407 64.05 -14.34 86.28
CA ASN A 407 62.79 -14.73 86.93
C ASN A 407 61.73 -13.63 86.86
N VAL A 408 62.13 -12.36 87.00
CA VAL A 408 61.21 -11.21 86.80
C VAL A 408 60.70 -11.15 85.36
N LYS A 409 61.56 -11.40 84.36
CA LYS A 409 61.16 -11.48 82.94
C LYS A 409 60.28 -12.70 82.67
N LEU A 410 60.56 -13.84 83.32
CA LEU A 410 59.80 -15.08 83.19
C LEU A 410 58.38 -14.92 83.76
N GLY A 411 58.22 -14.22 84.88
CA GLY A 411 56.93 -13.84 85.43
C GLY A 411 56.05 -13.05 84.43
N ALA A 412 56.64 -12.12 83.67
CA ALA A 412 55.94 -11.40 82.61
C ALA A 412 55.56 -12.32 81.43
N THR A 413 56.43 -13.27 81.05
CA THR A 413 56.12 -14.24 79.99
C THR A 413 55.05 -15.25 80.38
N VAL A 414 54.94 -15.64 81.66
CA VAL A 414 53.92 -16.57 82.14
C VAL A 414 52.52 -15.93 82.12
N GLN A 415 52.42 -14.63 82.40
CA GLN A 415 51.16 -13.89 82.22
C GLN A 415 50.77 -13.81 80.73
N ALA A 416 51.73 -13.60 79.82
CA ALA A 416 51.49 -13.63 78.38
C ALA A 416 51.09 -15.03 77.85
N LYS A 417 51.64 -16.12 78.42
CA LYS A 417 51.23 -17.49 78.07
C LYS A 417 49.78 -17.79 78.46
N ARG A 418 49.30 -17.26 79.59
CA ARG A 418 47.90 -17.44 80.01
C ARG A 418 46.92 -16.72 79.08
N SER A 419 47.26 -15.53 78.56
CA SER A 419 46.43 -14.87 77.54
C SER A 419 46.44 -15.63 76.21
N LEU A 420 47.55 -16.26 75.83
CA LEU A 420 47.66 -17.06 74.60
C LEU A 420 46.83 -18.34 74.63
N VAL A 421 46.72 -19.02 75.78
CA VAL A 421 45.85 -20.21 75.91
C VAL A 421 44.38 -19.85 75.70
N ALA A 422 43.91 -18.72 76.23
CA ALA A 422 42.55 -18.24 76.00
C ALA A 422 42.28 -17.85 74.53
N GLU A 423 43.28 -17.30 73.84
CA GLU A 423 43.18 -17.02 72.39
C GLU A 423 43.18 -18.29 71.54
N GLN A 424 43.88 -19.34 71.97
CA GLN A 424 43.92 -20.64 71.30
C GLN A 424 42.57 -21.36 71.37
N GLU A 425 41.92 -21.41 72.52
CA GLU A 425 40.56 -21.97 72.67
C GLU A 425 39.53 -21.22 71.79
N ALA A 426 39.65 -19.88 71.69
CA ALA A 426 38.81 -19.08 70.80
C ALA A 426 39.09 -19.35 69.30
N SER A 427 40.33 -19.70 68.95
CA SER A 427 40.71 -20.05 67.58
C SER A 427 40.18 -21.43 67.16
N GLU A 428 40.17 -22.40 68.06
CA GLU A 428 39.63 -23.74 67.81
C GLU A 428 38.12 -23.71 67.58
N GLY A 429 37.39 -22.88 68.34
CA GLY A 429 35.96 -22.61 68.10
C GLY A 429 35.69 -21.98 66.72
N ARG A 430 36.59 -21.11 66.22
CA ARG A 430 36.47 -20.54 64.86
C ARG A 430 36.73 -21.57 63.77
N VAL A 431 37.67 -22.48 63.97
CA VAL A 431 37.98 -23.55 63.00
C VAL A 431 36.81 -24.52 62.85
N GLN A 432 36.13 -24.87 63.95
CA GLN A 432 34.94 -25.73 63.89
C GLN A 432 33.79 -25.07 63.10
N LEU A 433 33.53 -23.78 63.34
CA LEU A 433 32.54 -23.02 62.55
C LEU A 433 32.90 -22.90 61.06
N LEU A 434 34.18 -22.89 60.71
CA LEU A 434 34.61 -22.90 59.31
C LEU A 434 34.36 -24.25 58.64
N LYS A 435 34.60 -25.36 59.34
CA LYS A 435 34.29 -26.71 58.83
C LYS A 435 32.79 -26.91 58.58
N GLU A 436 31.94 -26.44 59.48
CA GLU A 436 30.48 -26.47 59.28
C GLU A 436 30.03 -25.62 58.09
N ARG A 437 30.68 -24.48 57.86
CA ARG A 437 30.41 -23.60 56.71
C ARG A 437 30.91 -24.20 55.40
N GLU A 438 32.04 -24.90 55.42
CA GLU A 438 32.55 -25.64 54.27
C GLU A 438 31.58 -26.74 53.85
N GLY A 439 31.05 -27.52 54.81
CA GLY A 439 30.00 -28.52 54.55
C GLY A 439 28.76 -27.91 53.87
N ARG A 440 28.23 -26.82 54.42
CA ARG A 440 27.06 -26.11 53.83
C ARG A 440 27.33 -25.51 52.46
N LEU A 441 28.56 -25.06 52.19
CA LEU A 441 28.96 -24.58 50.87
C LEU A 441 29.12 -25.73 49.86
N GLY A 442 29.61 -26.89 50.32
CA GLY A 442 29.65 -28.13 49.54
C GLY A 442 28.26 -28.57 49.11
N GLU A 443 27.31 -28.65 50.04
CA GLU A 443 25.90 -28.97 49.77
C GLU A 443 25.28 -27.98 48.76
N ALA A 444 25.44 -26.67 48.99
CA ALA A 444 24.92 -25.65 48.08
C ALA A 444 25.58 -25.65 46.68
N LEU A 445 26.81 -26.13 46.56
CA LEU A 445 27.48 -26.33 45.28
C LEU A 445 26.93 -27.56 44.54
N VAL A 446 26.67 -28.65 45.25
CA VAL A 446 26.03 -29.85 44.70
C VAL A 446 24.63 -29.53 44.20
N ASP A 447 23.83 -28.81 44.98
CA ASP A 447 22.48 -28.37 44.57
C ASP A 447 22.51 -27.49 43.32
N ARG A 448 23.50 -26.59 43.20
CA ARG A 448 23.67 -25.77 42.00
C ARG A 448 24.19 -26.54 40.80
N GLN A 449 25.04 -27.54 41.00
CA GLN A 449 25.46 -28.43 39.94
C GLN A 449 24.28 -29.28 39.43
N ALA A 450 23.36 -29.69 40.31
CA ALA A 450 22.13 -30.38 39.93
C ALA A 450 21.15 -29.49 39.14
N LEU A 451 21.12 -28.17 39.41
CA LEU A 451 20.29 -27.19 38.68
C LEU A 451 20.90 -26.69 37.36
N LEU A 452 22.18 -26.92 37.13
CA LEU A 452 22.90 -26.43 35.95
C LEU A 452 22.35 -27.01 34.62
N PRO A 453 22.04 -28.33 34.54
CA PRO A 453 21.42 -28.93 33.35
C PRO A 453 20.04 -28.32 33.02
N SER A 454 19.19 -28.06 34.03
CA SER A 454 17.86 -27.47 33.80
C SER A 454 17.96 -26.02 33.32
N MET A 455 18.90 -25.23 33.86
CA MET A 455 19.19 -23.88 33.36
C MET A 455 19.75 -23.88 31.94
N GLN A 456 20.59 -24.85 31.58
CA GLN A 456 21.11 -25.00 30.22
C GLN A 456 19.99 -25.40 29.24
N ALA A 457 19.11 -26.32 29.64
CA ALA A 457 17.93 -26.70 28.86
C ALA A 457 17.02 -25.49 28.61
N LEU A 458 16.68 -24.73 29.66
CA LEU A 458 15.83 -23.54 29.55
C LEU A 458 16.47 -22.43 28.69
N ALA A 459 17.79 -22.25 28.77
CA ALA A 459 18.51 -21.32 27.88
C ALA A 459 18.53 -21.79 26.42
N SER A 460 18.54 -23.11 26.17
CA SER A 460 18.46 -23.68 24.83
C SER A 460 17.05 -23.54 24.24
N GLU A 461 16.01 -23.74 25.04
CA GLU A 461 14.61 -23.52 24.66
C GLU A 461 14.35 -22.04 24.35
N GLN A 462 14.82 -21.11 25.18
CA GLN A 462 14.69 -19.68 24.89
C GLN A 462 15.40 -19.26 23.59
N ARG A 463 16.54 -19.87 23.28
CA ARG A 463 17.24 -19.64 22.00
C ARG A 463 16.45 -20.21 20.83
N ALA A 464 15.88 -21.41 20.96
CA ALA A 464 15.03 -22.01 19.96
C ALA A 464 13.77 -21.17 19.71
N GLN A 465 13.10 -20.70 20.77
CA GLN A 465 11.92 -19.82 20.67
C GLN A 465 12.25 -18.50 19.97
N ARG A 466 13.39 -17.85 20.29
CA ARG A 466 13.85 -16.64 19.59
C ARG A 466 14.21 -16.88 18.12
N GLN A 467 14.64 -18.09 17.78
CA GLN A 467 14.90 -18.46 16.39
C GLN A 467 13.59 -18.68 15.63
N VAL A 468 12.63 -19.35 16.24
CA VAL A 468 11.28 -19.54 15.69
C VAL A 468 10.56 -18.21 15.50
N SER A 469 10.64 -17.29 16.47
CA SER A 469 10.02 -15.96 16.34
C SER A 469 10.60 -15.16 15.17
N ARG A 470 11.93 -15.19 14.98
CA ARG A 470 12.59 -14.53 13.84
C ARG A 470 12.24 -15.17 12.50
N LEU A 471 12.11 -16.50 12.45
CA LEU A 471 11.66 -17.18 11.22
C LEU A 471 10.23 -16.78 10.88
N ARG A 472 9.34 -16.69 11.87
CA ARG A 472 7.97 -16.16 11.68
C ARG A 472 7.96 -14.71 11.20
N GLU A 473 8.82 -13.85 11.75
CA GLU A 473 8.96 -12.46 11.26
C GLU A 473 9.43 -12.43 9.79
N VAL A 474 10.40 -13.28 9.42
CA VAL A 474 10.86 -13.39 8.03
C VAL A 474 9.76 -13.91 7.10
N GLU A 475 8.97 -14.89 7.53
CA GLU A 475 7.80 -15.40 6.79
C GLU A 475 6.73 -14.31 6.62
N GLN A 476 6.41 -13.57 7.67
CA GLN A 476 5.47 -12.44 7.61
C GLN A 476 5.95 -11.33 6.66
N LEU A 477 7.25 -11.02 6.66
CA LEU A 477 7.85 -10.06 5.74
C LEU A 477 7.89 -10.57 4.29
N ARG A 478 8.01 -11.89 4.08
CA ARG A 478 7.91 -12.51 2.74
C ARG A 478 6.47 -12.47 2.24
N ASP A 479 5.50 -12.79 3.09
CA ASP A 479 4.08 -12.76 2.73
C ASP A 479 3.60 -11.34 2.43
N SER A 480 4.03 -10.36 3.23
CA SER A 480 3.71 -8.95 2.96
C SER A 480 4.37 -8.46 1.67
N LEU A 481 5.62 -8.86 1.39
CA LEU A 481 6.29 -8.55 0.13
C LEU A 481 5.54 -9.15 -1.06
N LEU A 482 5.10 -10.42 -0.98
CA LEU A 482 4.32 -11.06 -2.05
C LEU A 482 2.98 -10.36 -2.27
N ARG A 483 2.30 -9.92 -1.20
CA ARG A 483 1.05 -9.14 -1.31
C ARG A 483 1.28 -7.81 -2.03
N ILE A 484 2.23 -7.01 -1.54
CA ILE A 484 2.56 -5.71 -2.16
C ILE A 484 3.01 -5.89 -3.62
N GLN A 485 3.72 -6.98 -3.93
CA GLN A 485 4.14 -7.28 -5.30
C GLN A 485 2.95 -7.61 -6.22
N ARG A 486 1.94 -8.34 -5.72
CA ARG A 486 0.67 -8.58 -6.45
C ARG A 486 -0.11 -7.27 -6.62
N ASP A 487 -0.22 -6.47 -5.57
CA ASP A 487 -0.91 -5.17 -5.64
C ASP A 487 -0.23 -4.23 -6.64
N HIS A 488 1.11 -4.22 -6.66
CA HIS A 488 1.88 -3.46 -7.65
C HIS A 488 1.66 -3.97 -9.09
N GLN A 489 1.57 -5.29 -9.29
CA GLN A 489 1.23 -5.86 -10.60
C GLN A 489 -0.20 -5.50 -11.04
N GLN A 490 -1.16 -5.50 -10.12
CA GLN A 490 -2.53 -5.07 -10.40
C GLN A 490 -2.59 -3.57 -10.75
N LEU A 491 -1.85 -2.72 -10.04
CA LEU A 491 -1.70 -1.29 -10.38
C LEU A 491 -1.06 -1.09 -11.76
N LEU A 492 -0.06 -1.91 -12.14
CA LEU A 492 0.51 -1.89 -13.49
C LEU A 492 -0.51 -2.26 -14.55
N GLN A 493 -1.29 -3.33 -14.33
CA GLN A 493 -2.37 -3.73 -15.24
C GLN A 493 -3.44 -2.63 -15.36
N GLY A 494 -3.89 -2.06 -14.24
CA GLY A 494 -4.86 -0.97 -14.21
C GLY A 494 -4.36 0.29 -14.93
N THR A 495 -3.12 0.71 -14.69
CA THR A 495 -2.52 1.86 -15.38
C THR A 495 -2.35 1.62 -16.88
N THR A 496 -2.02 0.39 -17.31
CA THR A 496 -1.96 0.06 -18.75
C THR A 496 -3.34 0.07 -19.41
N ALA A 497 -4.37 -0.43 -18.72
CA ALA A 497 -5.76 -0.40 -19.20
C ALA A 497 -6.26 1.05 -19.35
N LEU A 498 -6.04 1.90 -18.34
CA LEU A 498 -6.38 3.33 -18.38
C LEU A 498 -5.63 4.08 -19.49
N ARG A 499 -4.34 3.79 -19.71
CA ARG A 499 -3.60 4.36 -20.85
C ARG A 499 -4.20 3.94 -22.19
N SER A 500 -4.64 2.69 -22.31
CA SER A 500 -5.27 2.22 -23.52
C SER A 500 -6.65 2.85 -23.75
N SER A 501 -7.45 3.06 -22.68
CA SER A 501 -8.74 3.75 -22.80
C SER A 501 -8.55 5.23 -23.12
N LEU A 502 -7.63 5.93 -22.46
CA LEU A 502 -7.25 7.31 -22.74
C LEU A 502 -6.78 7.49 -24.19
N HIS A 503 -6.00 6.54 -24.71
CA HIS A 503 -5.57 6.59 -26.10
C HIS A 503 -6.76 6.41 -27.05
N ARG A 504 -7.70 5.50 -26.75
CA ARG A 504 -8.90 5.31 -27.56
C ARG A 504 -9.81 6.53 -27.53
N THR A 505 -10.03 7.15 -26.36
CA THR A 505 -10.83 8.37 -26.25
C THR A 505 -10.16 9.55 -26.95
N ARG A 506 -8.83 9.71 -26.86
CA ARG A 506 -8.09 10.72 -27.65
C ARG A 506 -8.20 10.48 -29.15
N SER A 507 -8.08 9.23 -29.61
CA SER A 507 -8.30 8.89 -31.02
C SER A 507 -9.73 9.19 -31.46
N ALA A 508 -10.73 8.84 -30.64
CA ALA A 508 -12.14 9.14 -30.92
C ALA A 508 -12.43 10.65 -30.98
N VAL A 509 -11.77 11.48 -30.15
CA VAL A 509 -11.83 12.95 -30.25
C VAL A 509 -11.24 13.43 -31.57
N GLY A 510 -10.10 12.88 -32.00
CA GLY A 510 -9.50 13.22 -33.29
C GLY A 510 -10.38 12.82 -34.48
N GLU A 511 -10.90 11.58 -34.49
CA GLU A 511 -11.82 11.07 -35.51
C GLU A 511 -13.14 11.84 -35.53
N GLY A 512 -13.64 12.26 -34.36
CA GLY A 512 -14.82 13.11 -34.21
C GLY A 512 -14.62 14.48 -34.87
N GLY A 513 -13.45 15.10 -34.69
CA GLY A 513 -13.09 16.35 -35.36
C GLY A 513 -12.99 16.21 -36.89
N GLU A 514 -12.43 15.10 -37.39
CA GLU A 514 -12.40 14.81 -38.82
C GLU A 514 -13.82 14.58 -39.40
N ALA A 515 -14.67 13.85 -38.68
CA ALA A 515 -16.06 13.63 -39.09
C ALA A 515 -16.87 14.93 -39.10
N GLN A 516 -16.66 15.80 -38.12
CA GLN A 516 -17.30 17.13 -38.08
C GLN A 516 -16.81 18.03 -39.23
N GLY A 517 -15.52 17.94 -39.59
CA GLY A 517 -14.97 18.60 -40.77
C GLY A 517 -15.60 18.11 -42.08
N ARG A 518 -15.85 16.80 -42.22
CA ARG A 518 -16.56 16.23 -43.38
C ARG A 518 -18.01 16.68 -43.45
N ILE A 519 -18.74 16.64 -42.32
CA ILE A 519 -20.14 17.11 -42.26
C ILE A 519 -20.24 18.59 -42.62
N LEU A 520 -19.29 19.42 -42.17
CA LEU A 520 -19.23 20.83 -42.57
C LEU A 520 -18.96 21.00 -44.07
N GLY A 521 -18.08 20.19 -44.65
CA GLY A 521 -17.83 20.17 -46.10
C GLY A 521 -19.07 19.75 -46.90
N ASP A 522 -19.75 18.69 -46.48
CA ASP A 522 -20.98 18.19 -47.12
C ASP A 522 -22.13 19.19 -47.00
N LEU A 523 -22.26 19.88 -45.85
CA LEU A 523 -23.24 20.94 -45.66
C LEU A 523 -22.97 22.15 -46.58
N GLN A 524 -21.70 22.51 -46.81
CA GLN A 524 -21.35 23.57 -47.76
C GLN A 524 -21.71 23.16 -49.20
N LEU A 525 -21.46 21.90 -49.58
CA LEU A 525 -21.85 21.37 -50.89
C LEU A 525 -23.37 21.36 -51.07
N LEU A 526 -24.10 20.91 -50.06
CA LEU A 526 -25.57 20.93 -50.05
C LEU A 526 -26.13 22.36 -50.10
N GLU A 527 -25.51 23.34 -49.43
CA GLU A 527 -25.92 24.75 -49.52
C GLU A 527 -25.79 25.27 -50.96
N VAL A 528 -24.70 24.92 -51.65
CA VAL A 528 -24.50 25.28 -53.06
C VAL A 528 -25.51 24.56 -53.97
N GLU A 529 -25.79 23.28 -53.70
CA GLU A 529 -26.74 22.47 -54.48
C GLU A 529 -28.19 22.93 -54.28
N VAL A 530 -28.58 23.31 -53.06
CA VAL A 530 -29.89 23.92 -52.78
C VAL A 530 -30.03 25.26 -53.49
N LEU A 531 -29.01 26.13 -53.47
CA LEU A 531 -29.05 27.40 -54.21
C LEU A 531 -29.18 27.18 -55.73
N ARG A 532 -28.51 26.16 -56.26
CA ARG A 532 -28.65 25.76 -57.66
C ARG A 532 -30.06 25.22 -57.96
N LEU A 533 -30.59 24.34 -57.12
CA LEU A 533 -31.94 23.79 -57.27
C LEU A 533 -33.01 24.88 -57.17
N THR A 534 -32.85 25.87 -56.29
CA THR A 534 -33.78 27.01 -56.22
C THR A 534 -33.76 27.81 -57.52
N GLN A 535 -32.59 28.05 -58.11
CA GLN A 535 -32.48 28.71 -59.42
C GLN A 535 -33.11 27.88 -60.54
N GLU A 536 -32.93 26.55 -60.53
CA GLU A 536 -33.57 25.63 -61.49
C GLU A 536 -35.10 25.61 -61.31
N THR A 537 -35.63 25.67 -60.08
CA THR A 537 -37.08 25.75 -59.82
C THR A 537 -37.68 27.07 -60.28
N GLU A 538 -36.97 28.19 -60.12
CA GLU A 538 -37.39 29.48 -60.63
C GLU A 538 -37.42 29.48 -62.17
N ALA A 539 -36.38 28.94 -62.81
CA ALA A 539 -36.30 28.82 -64.27
C ALA A 539 -37.42 27.92 -64.83
N THR A 540 -37.67 26.77 -64.21
CA THR A 540 -38.75 25.85 -64.64
C THR A 540 -40.14 26.43 -64.41
N ALA A 541 -40.35 27.19 -63.33
CA ALA A 541 -41.60 27.92 -63.10
C ALA A 541 -41.84 28.99 -64.17
N GLU A 542 -40.80 29.69 -64.60
CA GLU A 542 -40.88 30.64 -65.72
C GLU A 542 -41.17 29.94 -67.06
N GLU A 543 -40.53 28.80 -67.34
CA GLU A 543 -40.82 27.98 -68.52
C GLU A 543 -42.26 27.45 -68.51
N HIS A 544 -42.76 26.99 -67.36
CA HIS A 544 -44.13 26.51 -67.22
C HIS A 544 -45.13 27.64 -67.47
N LYS A 545 -44.89 28.85 -66.95
CA LYS A 545 -45.71 30.03 -67.26
C LYS A 545 -45.72 30.34 -68.77
N LYS A 546 -44.56 30.26 -69.45
CA LYS A 546 -44.47 30.44 -70.90
C LYS A 546 -45.26 29.37 -71.67
N ARG A 547 -45.16 28.09 -71.26
CA ARG A 547 -45.92 26.97 -71.86
C ARG A 547 -47.42 27.09 -71.62
N LEU A 548 -47.86 27.53 -70.44
CA LEU A 548 -49.28 27.79 -70.16
C LEU A 548 -49.83 28.85 -71.12
N VAL A 549 -49.11 29.96 -71.32
CA VAL A 549 -49.51 31.00 -72.29
C VAL A 549 -49.58 30.44 -73.72
N GLN A 550 -48.63 29.59 -74.12
CA GLN A 550 -48.67 28.91 -75.42
C GLN A 550 -49.85 27.94 -75.55
N HIS A 551 -50.18 27.21 -74.47
CA HIS A 551 -51.34 26.33 -74.42
C HIS A 551 -52.66 27.09 -74.49
N GLU A 552 -52.77 28.23 -73.80
CA GLU A 552 -53.94 29.11 -73.89
C GLU A 552 -54.12 29.65 -75.33
N GLN A 553 -53.02 30.05 -75.98
CA GLN A 553 -53.04 30.46 -77.39
C GLN A 553 -53.47 29.31 -78.33
N ALA A 554 -52.95 28.10 -78.11
CA ALA A 554 -53.34 26.91 -78.87
C ALA A 554 -54.80 26.50 -78.61
N ALA A 555 -55.30 26.62 -77.38
CA ALA A 555 -56.68 26.32 -77.02
C ALA A 555 -57.67 27.30 -77.68
N VAL A 556 -57.33 28.58 -77.77
CA VAL A 556 -58.12 29.59 -78.51
C VAL A 556 -58.12 29.25 -80.01
N ALA A 557 -56.98 28.85 -80.57
CA ALA A 557 -56.91 28.40 -81.97
C ALA A 557 -57.76 27.15 -82.22
N LEU A 558 -57.70 26.14 -81.34
CA LEU A 558 -58.52 24.93 -81.42
C LEU A 558 -60.01 25.22 -81.29
N GLN A 559 -60.43 26.10 -80.37
CA GLN A 559 -61.84 26.50 -80.27
C GLN A 559 -62.34 27.19 -81.55
N SER A 560 -61.50 27.99 -82.21
CA SER A 560 -61.86 28.61 -83.49
C SER A 560 -62.02 27.58 -84.61
N LEU A 561 -61.13 26.59 -84.67
CA LEU A 561 -61.20 25.48 -85.63
C LEU A 561 -62.36 24.53 -85.34
N MET A 562 -62.65 24.22 -84.08
CA MET A 562 -63.79 23.38 -83.68
C MET A 562 -65.13 24.03 -84.00
N LYS A 563 -65.25 25.35 -83.84
CA LYS A 563 -66.46 26.09 -84.26
C LYS A 563 -66.65 26.04 -85.78
N ALA A 564 -65.57 26.14 -86.55
CA ALA A 564 -65.61 25.98 -88.00
C ALA A 564 -65.96 24.53 -88.42
N ALA A 565 -65.40 23.53 -87.74
CA ALA A 565 -65.69 22.12 -87.97
C ALA A 565 -67.13 21.74 -87.57
N HIS A 566 -67.66 22.27 -86.46
CA HIS A 566 -69.06 22.05 -86.06
C HIS A 566 -70.05 22.63 -87.07
N ALA A 567 -69.74 23.79 -87.67
CA ALA A 567 -70.54 24.35 -88.75
C ALA A 567 -70.54 23.45 -90.00
N GLN A 568 -69.41 22.83 -90.33
CA GLN A 568 -69.31 21.86 -91.44
C GLN A 568 -69.99 20.51 -91.11
N VAL A 569 -69.89 20.03 -89.87
CA VAL A 569 -70.57 18.80 -89.42
C VAL A 569 -72.09 18.98 -89.37
N GLY A 570 -72.59 20.17 -89.01
CA GLY A 570 -74.01 20.50 -89.11
C GLY A 570 -74.55 20.40 -90.54
N ALA A 571 -73.79 20.90 -91.51
CA ALA A 571 -74.13 20.80 -92.93
C ALA A 571 -74.01 19.37 -93.49
N LEU A 572 -73.08 18.55 -92.97
CA LEU A 572 -72.90 17.16 -93.41
C LEU A 572 -73.91 16.18 -92.80
N LYS A 573 -74.46 16.47 -91.60
CA LYS A 573 -75.51 15.66 -90.96
C LYS A 573 -76.85 15.67 -91.71
N GLU A 574 -77.13 16.73 -92.47
CA GLU A 574 -78.34 16.83 -93.31
C GLU A 574 -78.16 16.15 -94.68
N ALA A 575 -76.91 15.85 -95.09
CA ALA A 575 -76.60 15.36 -96.44
C ALA A 575 -76.15 13.89 -96.54
N ALA A 576 -75.79 13.23 -95.44
CA ALA A 576 -75.15 11.92 -95.49
C ALA A 576 -76.07 10.77 -95.01
N GLY A 577 -76.41 9.86 -95.94
CA GLY A 577 -77.11 8.60 -95.64
C GLY A 577 -76.24 7.57 -94.91
N VAL A 578 -76.87 6.43 -94.57
CA VAL A 578 -76.37 5.31 -93.72
C VAL A 578 -74.93 4.86 -93.99
N GLU A 579 -74.39 5.03 -95.21
CA GLU A 579 -72.99 4.72 -95.54
C GLU A 579 -71.96 5.55 -94.75
N ALA A 580 -72.26 6.81 -94.41
CA ALA A 580 -71.33 7.63 -93.63
C ALA A 580 -71.28 7.21 -92.15
N TYR A 581 -72.39 6.69 -91.63
CA TYR A 581 -72.46 6.13 -90.27
C TYR A 581 -71.67 4.83 -90.17
N LEU A 582 -71.82 3.94 -91.15
CA LEU A 582 -71.03 2.70 -91.23
C LEU A 582 -69.52 2.96 -91.40
N ARG A 583 -69.12 4.01 -92.13
CA ARG A 583 -67.70 4.42 -92.19
C ARG A 583 -67.18 4.94 -90.85
N ALA A 584 -68.00 5.64 -90.07
CA ALA A 584 -67.62 6.11 -88.73
C ALA A 584 -67.52 4.95 -87.73
N GLU A 585 -68.43 3.96 -87.78
CA GLU A 585 -68.32 2.75 -86.95
C GLU A 585 -67.05 1.95 -87.27
N VAL A 586 -66.71 1.80 -88.56
CA VAL A 586 -65.45 1.15 -88.96
C VAL A 586 -64.23 1.94 -88.45
N GLN A 587 -64.24 3.27 -88.51
CA GLN A 587 -63.16 4.10 -87.96
C GLN A 587 -63.02 3.96 -86.44
N ILE A 588 -64.12 3.86 -85.69
CA ILE A 588 -64.09 3.66 -84.24
C ILE A 588 -63.50 2.28 -83.89
N GLU A 589 -63.84 1.23 -84.66
CA GLU A 589 -63.25 -0.10 -84.46
C GLU A 589 -61.77 -0.15 -84.88
N GLU A 590 -61.36 0.57 -85.93
CA GLU A 590 -59.95 0.74 -86.29
C GLU A 590 -59.16 1.49 -85.19
N GLU A 591 -59.75 2.51 -84.56
CA GLU A 591 -59.15 3.23 -83.44
C GLU A 591 -59.03 2.35 -82.18
N ARG A 592 -60.00 1.47 -81.92
CA ARG A 592 -59.94 0.47 -80.84
C ARG A 592 -58.83 -0.53 -81.08
N LEU A 593 -58.74 -1.10 -82.28
CA LEU A 593 -57.64 -2.00 -82.65
C LEU A 593 -56.27 -1.30 -82.56
N ALA A 594 -56.18 -0.03 -82.96
CA ALA A 594 -54.96 0.75 -82.81
C ALA A 594 -54.61 1.01 -81.33
N ALA A 595 -55.60 1.17 -80.46
CA ALA A 595 -55.39 1.30 -79.01
C ALA A 595 -54.91 -0.02 -78.39
N ASP A 596 -55.46 -1.16 -78.79
CA ASP A 596 -55.04 -2.49 -78.32
C ASP A 596 -53.62 -2.84 -78.79
N VAL A 597 -53.26 -2.48 -80.04
CA VAL A 597 -51.89 -2.63 -80.56
C VAL A 597 -50.92 -1.72 -79.81
N ARG A 598 -51.33 -0.49 -79.46
CA ARG A 598 -50.50 0.40 -78.63
C ARG A 598 -50.36 -0.13 -77.21
N GLY A 599 -51.42 -0.69 -76.63
CA GLY A 599 -51.41 -1.32 -75.31
C GLY A 599 -50.41 -2.49 -75.24
N SER A 600 -50.49 -3.40 -76.20
CA SER A 600 -49.55 -4.53 -76.31
C SER A 600 -48.09 -4.10 -76.60
N LEU A 601 -47.87 -3.02 -77.35
CA LEU A 601 -46.55 -2.41 -77.53
C LEU A 601 -45.98 -1.84 -76.21
N VAL A 602 -46.82 -1.21 -75.38
CA VAL A 602 -46.40 -0.72 -74.06
C VAL A 602 -46.06 -1.88 -73.14
N GLU A 603 -46.87 -2.94 -73.11
CA GLU A 603 -46.56 -4.15 -72.33
C GLU A 603 -45.23 -4.79 -72.79
N LEU A 604 -45.00 -4.89 -74.10
CA LEU A 604 -43.72 -5.36 -74.65
C LEU A 604 -42.55 -4.47 -74.24
N HIS A 605 -42.70 -3.14 -74.28
CA HIS A 605 -41.65 -2.22 -73.82
C HIS A 605 -41.41 -2.29 -72.31
N LEU A 606 -42.43 -2.54 -71.50
CA LEU A 606 -42.27 -2.79 -70.07
C LEU A 606 -41.47 -4.08 -69.84
N TYR A 607 -41.79 -5.17 -70.55
CA TYR A 607 -41.01 -6.41 -70.49
C TYR A 607 -39.56 -6.24 -70.98
N GLU A 608 -39.34 -5.50 -72.07
CA GLU A 608 -37.98 -5.15 -72.53
C GLU A 608 -37.23 -4.34 -71.46
N SER A 609 -37.90 -3.38 -70.81
CA SER A 609 -37.30 -2.57 -69.75
C SER A 609 -36.92 -3.40 -68.51
N GLU A 610 -37.75 -4.37 -68.11
CA GLU A 610 -37.47 -5.31 -67.02
C GLU A 610 -36.28 -6.23 -67.35
N VAL A 611 -36.20 -6.72 -68.60
CA VAL A 611 -35.04 -7.51 -69.06
C VAL A 611 -33.78 -6.66 -69.08
N HIS A 612 -33.88 -5.38 -69.45
CA HIS A 612 -32.75 -4.45 -69.42
C HIS A 612 -32.27 -4.17 -67.98
N THR A 613 -33.16 -3.92 -67.02
CA THR A 613 -32.77 -3.68 -65.62
C THR A 613 -32.11 -4.92 -65.00
N LEU A 614 -32.66 -6.12 -65.23
CA LEU A 614 -32.06 -7.38 -64.78
C LEU A 614 -30.66 -7.62 -65.38
N ASN A 615 -30.46 -7.28 -66.66
CA ASN A 615 -29.15 -7.38 -67.31
C ASN A 615 -28.14 -6.37 -66.74
N GLU A 616 -28.57 -5.14 -66.43
CA GLU A 616 -27.71 -4.17 -65.75
C GLU A 616 -27.29 -4.64 -64.36
N GLU A 617 -28.21 -5.22 -63.59
CA GLU A 617 -27.92 -5.78 -62.27
C GLU A 617 -26.91 -6.93 -62.36
N LEU A 618 -27.09 -7.86 -63.31
CA LEU A 618 -26.12 -8.93 -63.58
C LEU A 618 -24.73 -8.37 -63.93
N GLN A 619 -24.65 -7.31 -64.73
CA GLN A 619 -23.38 -6.65 -65.03
C GLN A 619 -22.76 -5.98 -63.80
N ARG A 620 -23.57 -5.31 -62.95
CA ARG A 620 -23.12 -4.74 -61.67
C ARG A 620 -22.57 -5.82 -60.74
N HIS A 621 -23.24 -6.97 -60.64
CA HIS A 621 -22.77 -8.10 -59.84
C HIS A 621 -21.48 -8.71 -60.39
N ARG A 622 -21.35 -8.89 -61.71
CA ARG A 622 -20.09 -9.37 -62.34
C ARG A 622 -18.94 -8.39 -62.09
N LYS A 623 -19.18 -7.09 -62.19
CA LYS A 623 -18.18 -6.05 -61.87
C LYS A 623 -17.77 -6.10 -60.39
N LYS A 624 -18.72 -6.22 -59.47
CA LYS A 624 -18.44 -6.38 -58.02
C LYS A 624 -17.59 -7.63 -57.72
N LEU A 625 -17.92 -8.76 -58.34
CA LEU A 625 -17.18 -10.01 -58.18
C LEU A 625 -15.75 -9.89 -58.76
N GLY A 626 -15.60 -9.25 -59.92
CA GLY A 626 -14.29 -8.93 -60.49
C GLY A 626 -13.43 -8.04 -59.57
N LEU A 627 -14.02 -6.98 -58.99
CA LEU A 627 -13.33 -6.12 -58.03
C LEU A 627 -12.92 -6.86 -56.75
N LEU A 628 -13.74 -7.79 -56.26
CA LEU A 628 -13.41 -8.61 -55.10
C LEU A 628 -12.24 -9.57 -55.40
N ARG A 629 -12.21 -10.17 -56.59
CA ARG A 629 -11.07 -10.99 -57.03
C ARG A 629 -9.77 -10.19 -57.11
N LEU A 630 -9.82 -9.02 -57.75
CA LEU A 630 -8.65 -8.13 -57.84
C LEU A 630 -8.15 -7.69 -56.45
N ARG A 631 -9.06 -7.28 -55.54
CA ARG A 631 -8.68 -6.94 -54.15
C ARG A 631 -8.06 -8.12 -53.41
N TYR A 632 -8.61 -9.31 -53.58
CA TYR A 632 -8.05 -10.51 -52.97
C TYR A 632 -6.64 -10.81 -53.49
N GLU A 633 -6.45 -10.77 -54.81
CA GLU A 633 -5.15 -10.94 -55.46
C GLU A 633 -4.13 -9.87 -55.03
N GLU A 634 -4.56 -8.60 -54.91
CA GLU A 634 -3.73 -7.50 -54.40
C GLU A 634 -3.28 -7.72 -52.95
N ILE A 635 -4.20 -8.16 -52.07
CA ILE A 635 -3.89 -8.48 -50.67
C ILE A 635 -2.91 -9.65 -50.61
N MET A 636 -3.15 -10.72 -51.35
CA MET A 636 -2.26 -11.88 -51.40
C MET A 636 -0.87 -11.51 -51.93
N ALA A 637 -0.79 -10.70 -52.99
CA ALA A 637 0.47 -10.19 -53.52
C ALA A 637 1.18 -9.24 -52.54
N SER A 638 0.44 -8.47 -51.75
CA SER A 638 1.01 -7.62 -50.69
C SER A 638 1.61 -8.45 -49.55
N MET A 639 0.93 -9.54 -49.14
CA MET A 639 1.41 -10.47 -48.11
C MET A 639 2.60 -11.31 -48.59
N ALA A 640 2.60 -11.74 -49.85
CA ALA A 640 3.76 -12.41 -50.44
C ALA A 640 4.98 -11.48 -50.50
N ARG A 641 4.79 -10.21 -50.90
CA ARG A 641 5.87 -9.21 -50.89
C ARG A 641 6.37 -8.87 -49.48
N SER A 642 5.50 -8.86 -48.47
CA SER A 642 5.92 -8.64 -47.08
C SER A 642 6.70 -9.85 -46.53
N ALA A 643 6.31 -11.07 -46.90
CA ALA A 643 7.03 -12.30 -46.58
C ALA A 643 8.45 -12.33 -47.18
N GLN A 644 8.68 -11.62 -48.29
CA GLN A 644 9.97 -11.53 -48.98
C GLN A 644 10.94 -10.49 -48.41
N LYS A 645 10.53 -9.61 -47.49
CA LYS A 645 11.48 -8.65 -46.86
C LYS A 645 12.57 -9.42 -46.11
N PRO A 646 13.88 -9.14 -46.28
CA PRO A 646 14.90 -9.83 -45.51
C PRO A 646 14.67 -9.64 -43.99
N LEU A 647 14.93 -10.69 -43.20
CA LEU A 647 15.01 -10.58 -41.74
C LEU A 647 16.28 -9.80 -41.40
N ASN A 648 16.18 -8.81 -40.50
CA ASN A 648 17.28 -7.89 -40.18
C ASN A 648 18.60 -8.64 -39.94
N GLU A 649 19.62 -8.20 -40.66
CA GLU A 649 20.98 -8.74 -40.75
C GLU A 649 21.73 -8.61 -39.42
N GLU A 650 21.72 -9.61 -38.55
CA GLU A 650 22.74 -9.69 -37.48
C GLU A 650 23.29 -11.09 -37.16
N HIS A 651 22.86 -12.20 -37.80
CA HIS A 651 23.41 -13.53 -37.48
C HIS A 651 23.71 -14.38 -38.72
N GLU A 652 24.99 -14.49 -39.09
CA GLU A 652 25.54 -15.35 -40.15
C GLU A 652 25.53 -16.87 -39.81
N GLY A 653 24.75 -17.34 -38.83
CA GLY A 653 25.02 -18.66 -38.20
C GLY A 653 23.86 -19.62 -37.97
N GLY A 654 22.62 -19.32 -38.34
CA GLY A 654 21.47 -20.16 -38.02
C GLY A 654 20.63 -20.51 -39.24
N SER A 655 20.29 -21.80 -39.39
CA SER A 655 19.55 -22.38 -40.53
C SER A 655 18.45 -21.45 -41.08
N PRO A 656 18.55 -20.98 -42.33
CA PRO A 656 17.58 -20.05 -42.87
C PRO A 656 16.21 -20.73 -43.03
N ILE A 657 15.15 -20.00 -42.68
CA ILE A 657 13.78 -20.38 -43.02
C ILE A 657 13.73 -20.61 -44.53
N PRO A 658 13.12 -21.72 -45.02
CA PRO A 658 13.03 -21.97 -46.46
C PRO A 658 12.42 -20.75 -47.16
N VAL A 659 13.12 -20.23 -48.17
CA VAL A 659 12.69 -19.06 -48.94
C VAL A 659 11.44 -19.46 -49.73
N LEU A 660 10.38 -18.65 -49.68
CA LEU A 660 9.21 -18.87 -50.51
C LEU A 660 9.62 -18.68 -51.98
N ASP A 661 9.50 -19.72 -52.82
CA ASP A 661 9.93 -19.68 -54.22
C ASP A 661 9.31 -18.50 -54.98
N ARG A 662 10.16 -17.75 -55.68
CA ARG A 662 9.84 -16.45 -56.31
C ARG A 662 8.88 -16.52 -57.49
N GLU A 663 8.58 -17.70 -58.02
CA GLU A 663 8.03 -17.82 -59.38
C GLU A 663 6.56 -18.25 -59.46
N SER A 664 5.90 -18.56 -58.34
CA SER A 664 4.46 -18.83 -58.40
C SER A 664 3.66 -17.55 -58.22
N ALA A 665 3.24 -16.94 -59.33
CA ALA A 665 2.17 -15.93 -59.37
C ALA A 665 0.81 -16.45 -58.86
N ALA A 666 0.77 -17.67 -58.30
CA ALA A 666 -0.34 -18.33 -57.63
C ALA A 666 0.18 -19.14 -56.42
N ALA A 667 1.05 -18.57 -55.59
CA ALA A 667 1.42 -19.19 -54.33
C ALA A 667 0.15 -19.40 -53.48
N ASN A 668 -0.13 -20.66 -53.10
CA ASN A 668 -1.33 -20.99 -52.33
C ASN A 668 -1.42 -20.09 -51.09
N PRO A 669 -2.60 -19.50 -50.80
CA PRO A 669 -2.74 -18.56 -49.69
C PRO A 669 -2.34 -19.18 -48.36
N GLU A 670 -2.65 -20.46 -48.18
CA GLU A 670 -2.23 -21.25 -47.03
C GLU A 670 -0.71 -21.36 -46.90
N ALA A 671 0.03 -21.47 -48.01
CA ALA A 671 1.48 -21.53 -48.01
C ALA A 671 2.12 -20.17 -47.65
N VAL A 672 1.56 -19.06 -48.15
CA VAL A 672 2.00 -17.70 -47.78
C VAL A 672 1.73 -17.42 -46.30
N HIS A 673 0.54 -17.80 -45.80
CA HIS A 673 0.20 -17.66 -44.39
C HIS A 673 1.07 -18.53 -43.48
N ALA A 674 1.30 -19.80 -43.84
CA ALA A 674 2.19 -20.68 -43.08
C ALA A 674 3.62 -20.14 -43.00
N HIS A 675 4.14 -19.59 -44.10
CA HIS A 675 5.47 -18.98 -44.12
C HIS A 675 5.57 -17.73 -43.25
N LEU A 676 4.58 -16.84 -43.30
CA LEU A 676 4.52 -15.67 -42.42
C LEU A 676 4.46 -16.06 -40.94
N LEU A 677 3.74 -17.14 -40.60
CA LEU A 677 3.70 -17.66 -39.23
C LEU A 677 5.06 -18.22 -38.80
N LEU A 678 5.71 -19.01 -39.65
CA LEU A 678 7.04 -19.56 -39.38
C LEU A 678 8.09 -18.46 -39.22
N ARG A 679 8.01 -17.42 -40.07
CA ARG A 679 8.83 -16.21 -39.94
C ARG A 679 8.62 -15.51 -38.61
N ARG A 680 7.36 -15.28 -38.22
CA ARG A 680 7.05 -14.63 -36.95
C ARG A 680 7.49 -15.47 -35.74
N SER A 681 7.37 -16.80 -35.81
CA SER A 681 7.90 -17.67 -34.75
C SER A 681 9.41 -17.60 -34.65
N TYR A 682 10.10 -17.52 -35.78
CA TYR A 682 11.56 -17.39 -35.82
C TYR A 682 12.03 -16.02 -35.29
N GLU A 683 11.37 -14.91 -35.67
CA GLU A 683 11.64 -13.57 -35.11
C GLU A 683 11.45 -13.55 -33.59
N ARG A 684 10.40 -14.22 -33.11
CA ARG A 684 10.15 -14.36 -31.66
C ARG A 684 11.27 -15.14 -30.97
N GLU A 685 11.78 -16.19 -31.58
CA GLU A 685 12.88 -16.98 -31.04
C GLU A 685 14.22 -16.20 -31.06
N GLN A 686 14.50 -15.45 -32.12
CA GLN A 686 15.65 -14.56 -32.18
C GLN A 686 15.60 -13.46 -31.11
N LEU A 687 14.44 -12.85 -30.87
CA LEU A 687 14.26 -11.87 -29.81
C LEU A 687 14.47 -12.48 -28.41
N MET A 688 14.02 -13.72 -28.20
CA MET A 688 14.28 -14.46 -26.96
C MET A 688 15.79 -14.73 -26.78
N GLN A 689 16.50 -15.16 -27.82
CA GLN A 689 17.95 -15.39 -27.77
C GLN A 689 18.73 -14.09 -27.52
N ARG A 690 18.34 -12.98 -28.16
CA ARG A 690 18.89 -11.64 -27.88
C ARG A 690 18.60 -11.21 -26.45
N GLY A 691 17.40 -11.48 -25.94
CA GLY A 691 17.05 -11.28 -24.53
C GLY A 691 18.00 -12.02 -23.60
N ASN A 692 18.22 -13.32 -23.84
CA ASN A 692 19.15 -14.14 -23.05
C ASN A 692 20.58 -13.60 -23.10
N TYR A 693 21.05 -13.13 -24.26
CA TYR A 693 22.36 -12.50 -24.40
C TYR A 693 22.46 -11.18 -23.61
N LEU A 694 21.43 -10.35 -23.66
CA LEU A 694 21.39 -9.10 -22.89
C LEU A 694 21.34 -9.36 -21.38
N ASP A 695 20.62 -10.40 -20.93
CA ASP A 695 20.60 -10.81 -19.53
C ASP A 695 21.99 -11.28 -19.07
N LEU A 696 22.72 -12.05 -19.88
CA LEU A 696 24.11 -12.41 -19.62
C LEU A 696 25.02 -11.16 -19.55
N ARG A 697 24.80 -10.18 -20.43
CA ARG A 697 25.55 -8.91 -20.42
C ARG A 697 25.23 -8.07 -19.19
N LEU A 698 23.98 -8.06 -18.71
CA LEU A 698 23.58 -7.39 -17.47
C LEU A 698 24.28 -8.01 -16.26
N VAL A 699 24.35 -9.35 -16.18
CA VAL A 699 25.11 -10.04 -15.13
C VAL A 699 26.60 -9.68 -15.20
N ALA A 700 27.18 -9.53 -16.40
CA ALA A 700 28.55 -9.06 -16.56
C ALA A 700 28.72 -7.60 -16.09
N LEU A 701 27.79 -6.70 -16.43
CA LEU A 701 27.78 -5.30 -15.97
C LEU A 701 27.61 -5.19 -14.45
N ASP A 702 26.83 -6.05 -13.82
CA ASP A 702 26.72 -6.09 -12.36
C ASP A 702 28.04 -6.47 -11.69
N ARG A 703 28.80 -7.40 -12.31
CA ARG A 703 30.17 -7.72 -11.85
C ARG A 703 31.09 -6.53 -12.04
N GLU A 704 31.08 -5.89 -13.21
CA GLU A 704 31.88 -4.68 -13.48
C GLU A 704 31.55 -3.55 -12.48
N THR A 705 30.27 -3.28 -12.20
CA THR A 705 29.88 -2.24 -11.22
C THR A 705 30.25 -2.61 -9.79
N SER A 706 30.21 -3.90 -9.41
CA SER A 706 30.70 -4.36 -8.12
C SER A 706 32.21 -4.15 -7.97
N THR A 707 32.99 -4.40 -9.04
CA THR A 707 34.43 -4.13 -9.07
C THR A 707 34.72 -2.64 -9.01
N LEU A 708 33.97 -1.79 -9.72
CA LEU A 708 34.09 -0.34 -9.67
C LEU A 708 33.77 0.21 -8.28
N ARG A 709 32.73 -0.31 -7.59
CA ARG A 709 32.43 0.07 -6.20
C ARG A 709 33.55 -0.32 -5.24
N HIS A 710 34.09 -1.54 -5.38
CA HIS A 710 35.24 -1.96 -4.58
C HIS A 710 36.48 -1.10 -4.82
N MET A 711 36.75 -0.69 -6.07
CA MET A 711 37.82 0.26 -6.38
C MET A 711 37.53 1.65 -5.79
N LEU A 712 36.29 2.12 -5.82
CA LEU A 712 35.88 3.41 -5.24
C LEU A 712 35.99 3.43 -3.71
N ASP A 713 35.61 2.34 -3.05
CA ASP A 713 35.75 2.18 -1.61
C ASP A 713 37.23 2.01 -1.21
N GLY A 714 38.03 1.36 -2.06
CA GLY A 714 39.49 1.35 -1.95
C GLY A 714 40.12 2.75 -2.07
N LEU A 715 39.63 3.56 -3.01
CA LEU A 715 40.09 4.95 -3.19
C LEU A 715 39.60 5.87 -2.07
N ARG A 716 38.41 5.64 -1.51
CA ARG A 716 37.86 6.39 -0.36
C ARG A 716 38.55 6.05 0.95
N SER A 717 38.98 4.81 1.14
CA SER A 717 39.78 4.40 2.32
C SER A 717 41.24 4.86 2.25
N SER A 718 41.72 5.30 1.08
CA SER A 718 43.08 5.82 0.85
C SER A 718 43.25 7.33 1.08
N ARG A 719 42.20 8.09 1.43
CA ARG A 719 42.27 9.55 1.53
C ARG A 719 42.13 10.03 2.99
N PRO A 720 43.19 10.58 3.63
CA PRO A 720 43.08 11.17 4.96
C PRO A 720 42.30 12.49 4.86
N SER A 721 41.25 12.60 5.66
CA SER A 721 40.32 13.74 5.67
C SER A 721 40.90 14.92 6.44
N ALA A 722 41.27 15.98 5.70
CA ALA A 722 41.46 17.32 6.22
C ALA A 722 40.47 18.27 5.50
N THR A 723 39.78 19.07 6.32
CA THR A 723 39.26 20.44 6.10
C THR A 723 38.25 20.75 4.98
N GLU A 724 37.10 21.25 5.45
CA GLU A 724 36.46 22.54 5.10
C GLU A 724 35.59 22.72 3.85
N HIS A 725 34.36 23.21 4.13
CA HIS A 725 33.58 24.30 3.53
C HIS A 725 33.62 24.57 2.01
N GLY A 726 32.43 24.78 1.42
CA GLY A 726 32.31 25.67 0.26
C GLY A 726 31.07 25.50 -0.63
N HIS A 727 30.14 26.47 -0.49
CA HIS A 727 29.14 27.02 -1.42
C HIS A 727 29.16 26.74 -2.94
N GLY A 728 27.95 26.90 -3.52
CA GLY A 728 27.65 27.35 -4.91
C GLY A 728 26.33 26.71 -5.39
N VAL A 729 25.18 27.37 -5.55
CA VAL A 729 24.76 28.57 -6.32
C VAL A 729 25.01 28.46 -7.83
N GLY A 730 23.97 28.72 -8.62
CA GLY A 730 23.91 28.74 -10.10
C GLY A 730 22.61 28.08 -10.60
N GLU A 731 21.44 28.72 -10.74
CA GLU A 731 20.99 29.84 -11.60
C GLU A 731 20.96 29.60 -13.13
N HIS A 732 19.74 29.82 -13.68
CA HIS A 732 19.37 30.45 -14.97
C HIS A 732 19.15 29.63 -16.26
N ALA A 733 17.90 29.70 -16.76
CA ALA A 733 17.45 30.11 -18.12
C ALA A 733 16.01 29.55 -18.31
N GLY A 734 14.93 30.28 -18.62
CA GLY A 734 14.76 31.56 -19.29
C GLY A 734 14.13 31.34 -20.67
N SER A 735 12.81 31.57 -20.84
CA SER A 735 12.23 32.13 -22.07
C SER A 735 10.76 32.52 -21.88
N LEU A 736 10.52 33.83 -21.79
CA LEU A 736 9.28 34.51 -22.14
C LEU A 736 9.17 34.57 -23.68
N LEU A 737 7.95 34.56 -24.23
CA LEU A 737 7.47 35.56 -25.21
C LEU A 737 6.00 35.32 -25.60
N ALA A 738 5.32 36.45 -25.80
CA ALA A 738 3.89 36.61 -26.00
C ALA A 738 3.56 37.10 -27.42
N ALA A 739 2.34 36.78 -27.88
CA ALA A 739 1.45 37.51 -28.82
C ALA A 739 1.94 37.70 -30.29
N PRO A 740 1.07 37.91 -31.32
CA PRO A 740 -0.03 38.90 -31.34
C PRO A 740 -1.35 38.49 -32.03
N ALA A 741 -2.30 39.44 -31.99
CA ALA A 741 -3.66 39.42 -32.52
C ALA A 741 -3.81 39.96 -33.95
N SER A 742 -4.92 39.62 -34.62
CA SER A 742 -5.64 40.39 -35.68
C SER A 742 -6.80 39.53 -36.20
N SER A 743 -7.95 39.97 -36.71
CA SER A 743 -8.71 41.23 -36.73
C SER A 743 -9.97 40.98 -37.60
N THR A 744 -11.04 41.78 -37.41
CA THR A 744 -12.09 42.18 -38.41
C THR A 744 -13.05 41.12 -38.99
N GLY A 745 -14.36 41.34 -39.16
CA GLY A 745 -15.15 42.57 -39.05
C GLY A 745 -16.67 42.33 -39.19
N GLU A 746 -17.44 43.36 -38.85
CA GLU A 746 -18.89 43.50 -39.05
C GLU A 746 -19.25 43.70 -40.53
N LEU A 747 -20.43 43.23 -40.94
CA LEU A 747 -21.25 43.86 -41.98
C LEU A 747 -22.74 43.64 -41.69
N VAL A 748 -23.50 44.73 -41.78
CA VAL A 748 -24.96 44.84 -41.68
C VAL A 748 -25.59 44.75 -43.07
N ALA A 749 -26.71 44.04 -43.21
CA ALA A 749 -27.95 44.44 -43.91
C ALA A 749 -28.83 43.20 -44.18
N GLY A 750 -30.09 43.18 -43.76
CA GLY A 750 -31.17 43.39 -44.72
C GLY A 750 -32.47 42.73 -44.23
N ARG A 751 -33.55 43.51 -44.26
CA ARG A 751 -34.92 43.16 -43.85
C ARG A 751 -35.57 42.24 -44.90
N GLY A 752 -36.33 41.24 -44.46
CA GLY A 752 -37.24 40.48 -45.32
C GLY A 752 -38.19 39.61 -44.49
N SER A 753 -39.49 39.85 -44.65
CA SER A 753 -40.60 39.13 -44.03
C SER A 753 -40.81 37.77 -44.72
N GLN A 754 -41.15 36.73 -43.95
CA GLN A 754 -42.32 35.84 -44.13
C GLN A 754 -42.09 34.38 -43.69
N VAL A 755 -43.08 33.90 -42.93
CA VAL A 755 -43.65 32.55 -42.88
C VAL A 755 -42.76 31.41 -42.38
N ALA A 756 -43.21 30.87 -41.24
CA ALA A 756 -42.70 29.65 -40.62
C ALA A 756 -42.81 28.45 -41.56
N THR A 757 -41.69 28.09 -42.17
CA THR A 757 -41.38 26.74 -42.62
C THR A 757 -40.03 26.38 -42.00
N ARG A 758 -39.93 25.17 -41.43
CA ARG A 758 -38.75 24.69 -40.69
C ARG A 758 -37.48 24.86 -41.54
N SER A 759 -36.65 25.85 -41.20
CA SER A 759 -35.52 26.24 -42.06
C SER A 759 -34.28 25.35 -41.84
N PRO A 760 -33.50 25.08 -42.90
CA PRO A 760 -32.25 24.31 -42.82
C PRO A 760 -31.19 24.95 -41.90
N ALA A 761 -31.28 26.26 -41.62
CA ALA A 761 -30.42 26.94 -40.67
C ALA A 761 -30.63 26.48 -39.22
N ALA A 762 -31.87 26.14 -38.83
CA ALA A 762 -32.17 25.61 -37.51
C ALA A 762 -31.65 24.16 -37.34
N ALA A 763 -31.72 23.34 -38.39
CA ALA A 763 -31.15 22.00 -38.40
C ALA A 763 -29.61 22.04 -38.33
N LYS A 764 -28.96 22.97 -39.05
CA LYS A 764 -27.51 23.22 -38.97
C LYS A 764 -27.08 23.64 -37.55
N ALA A 765 -27.81 24.56 -36.92
CA ALA A 765 -27.54 24.99 -35.55
C ALA A 765 -27.67 23.84 -34.53
N CYS A 766 -28.66 22.96 -34.71
CA CYS A 766 -28.89 21.82 -33.83
C CYS A 766 -27.80 20.72 -33.99
N LEU A 767 -27.35 20.46 -35.21
CA LEU A 767 -26.26 19.51 -35.47
C LEU A 767 -24.94 20.00 -34.88
N LEU A 768 -24.62 21.30 -35.06
CA LEU A 768 -23.41 21.91 -34.50
C LEU A 768 -23.42 21.97 -32.97
N SER A 769 -24.58 22.25 -32.35
CA SER A 769 -24.69 22.22 -30.88
C SER A 769 -24.54 20.79 -30.33
N SER A 770 -25.09 19.78 -31.01
CA SER A 770 -24.94 18.38 -30.60
C SER A 770 -23.50 17.88 -30.72
N ALA A 771 -22.76 18.33 -31.74
CA ALA A 771 -21.36 18.00 -31.93
C ALA A 771 -20.46 18.66 -30.88
N ALA A 772 -20.70 19.95 -30.60
CA ALA A 772 -19.99 20.69 -29.54
C ALA A 772 -20.21 20.07 -28.14
N ALA A 773 -21.46 19.70 -27.81
CA ALA A 773 -21.76 19.04 -26.55
C ALA A 773 -21.07 17.66 -26.42
N ARG A 774 -20.97 16.90 -27.52
CA ARG A 774 -20.23 15.63 -27.54
C ARG A 774 -18.73 15.85 -27.34
N GLU A 775 -18.13 16.83 -28.01
CA GLU A 775 -16.71 17.18 -27.80
C GLU A 775 -16.40 17.61 -26.36
N GLU A 776 -17.31 18.36 -25.73
CA GLU A 776 -17.18 18.74 -24.33
C GLU A 776 -17.26 17.52 -23.40
N CYS A 777 -18.18 16.60 -23.64
CA CYS A 777 -18.24 15.32 -22.91
C CYS A 777 -16.94 14.52 -23.04
N TRP A 778 -16.41 14.36 -24.25
CA TRP A 778 -15.15 13.64 -24.47
C TRP A 778 -13.95 14.36 -23.83
N ARG A 779 -13.92 15.71 -23.84
CA ARG A 779 -12.88 16.48 -23.15
C ARG A 779 -12.90 16.29 -21.64
N VAL A 780 -14.09 16.30 -21.04
CA VAL A 780 -14.26 16.03 -19.60
C VAL A 780 -13.83 14.61 -19.27
N GLU A 781 -14.21 13.62 -20.09
CA GLU A 781 -13.80 12.23 -19.91
C GLU A 781 -12.27 12.05 -20.01
N VAL A 782 -11.60 12.74 -20.94
CA VAL A 782 -10.13 12.76 -21.03
C VAL A 782 -9.50 13.38 -19.78
N GLN A 783 -10.04 14.48 -19.26
CA GLN A 783 -9.52 15.11 -18.03
C GLN A 783 -9.70 14.21 -16.81
N MET A 784 -10.85 13.53 -16.69
CA MET A 784 -11.10 12.56 -15.63
C MET A 784 -10.12 11.40 -15.70
N LEU A 785 -9.95 10.79 -16.89
CA LEU A 785 -9.00 9.70 -17.11
C LEU A 785 -7.55 10.13 -16.84
N ASP A 786 -7.13 11.33 -17.24
CA ASP A 786 -5.79 11.86 -16.95
C ASP A 786 -5.58 12.04 -15.43
N SER A 787 -6.60 12.50 -14.70
CA SER A 787 -6.55 12.65 -13.23
C SER A 787 -6.45 11.30 -12.50
N GLU A 788 -7.19 10.29 -12.95
CA GLU A 788 -7.14 8.93 -12.41
C GLU A 788 -5.80 8.25 -12.71
N LEU A 789 -5.25 8.47 -13.90
CA LEU A 789 -3.93 7.97 -14.31
C LEU A 789 -2.83 8.59 -13.44
N ALA A 790 -2.92 9.89 -13.13
CA ALA A 790 -2.00 10.57 -12.24
C ALA A 790 -2.07 9.98 -10.82
N ALA A 791 -3.27 9.80 -10.26
CA ALA A 791 -3.47 9.20 -8.94
C ALA A 791 -2.93 7.77 -8.85
N MET A 792 -3.24 6.93 -9.84
CA MET A 792 -2.75 5.56 -9.93
C MET A 792 -1.23 5.50 -10.13
N SER A 793 -0.64 6.47 -10.83
CA SER A 793 0.83 6.57 -10.97
C SER A 793 1.51 6.91 -9.63
N GLN A 794 0.92 7.81 -8.84
CA GLN A 794 1.43 8.15 -7.51
C GLN A 794 1.34 6.96 -6.57
N GLN A 795 0.23 6.21 -6.61
CA GLN A 795 0.07 4.98 -5.83
C GLN A 795 1.03 3.87 -6.27
N ARG A 796 1.32 3.77 -7.58
CA ARG A 796 2.35 2.88 -8.12
C ARG A 796 3.74 3.26 -7.62
N ASP A 797 4.08 4.54 -7.57
CA ASP A 797 5.40 4.99 -7.14
C ASP A 797 5.58 4.80 -5.62
N ALA A 798 4.52 5.00 -4.83
CA ALA A 798 4.51 4.68 -3.40
C ALA A 798 4.61 3.17 -3.11
N SER A 799 3.92 2.31 -3.87
CA SER A 799 4.08 0.85 -3.73
C SER A 799 5.47 0.39 -4.14
N ARG A 800 6.08 1.05 -5.15
CA ARG A 800 7.46 0.78 -5.57
C ARG A 800 8.46 1.15 -4.48
N SER A 801 8.32 2.31 -3.82
CA SER A 801 9.20 2.68 -2.70
C SER A 801 9.06 1.70 -1.53
N GLN A 802 7.83 1.30 -1.18
CA GLN A 802 7.58 0.29 -0.14
C GLN A 802 8.20 -1.08 -0.50
N LEU A 803 8.13 -1.51 -1.76
CA LEU A 803 8.82 -2.73 -2.21
C LEU A 803 10.33 -2.64 -2.05
N HIS A 804 10.92 -1.48 -2.34
CA HIS A 804 12.36 -1.26 -2.15
C HIS A 804 12.75 -1.29 -0.67
N GLU A 805 11.97 -0.67 0.21
CA GLU A 805 12.18 -0.70 1.66
C GLU A 805 12.09 -2.13 2.23
N MET A 806 11.07 -2.89 1.81
CA MET A 806 10.88 -4.27 2.23
C MET A 806 11.99 -5.21 1.73
N ARG A 807 12.45 -5.03 0.49
CA ARG A 807 13.60 -5.77 -0.05
C ARG A 807 14.89 -5.42 0.69
N ALA A 808 15.08 -4.15 1.07
CA ALA A 808 16.22 -3.72 1.88
C ALA A 808 16.17 -4.36 3.28
N ALA A 809 15.02 -4.33 3.96
CA ALA A 809 14.86 -4.95 5.29
C ALA A 809 15.12 -6.48 5.27
N LEU A 810 14.64 -7.19 4.23
CA LEU A 810 14.94 -8.62 4.06
C LEU A 810 16.44 -8.88 3.82
N LYS A 811 17.10 -8.01 3.06
CA LYS A 811 18.55 -8.10 2.82
C LYS A 811 19.34 -7.86 4.11
N ASP A 812 18.97 -6.86 4.90
CA ASP A 812 19.59 -6.57 6.20
C ASP A 812 19.42 -7.75 7.17
N LEU A 813 18.23 -8.37 7.20
CA LEU A 813 18.01 -9.58 8.01
C LEU A 813 18.89 -10.76 7.54
N GLN A 814 19.04 -10.97 6.23
CA GLN A 814 19.94 -12.00 5.69
C GLN A 814 21.41 -11.71 6.02
N ASP A 815 21.84 -10.45 5.94
CA ASP A 815 23.22 -10.06 6.23
C ASP A 815 23.53 -10.16 7.74
N THR A 816 22.59 -9.82 8.63
CA THR A 816 22.75 -10.06 10.07
C THR A 816 22.80 -11.56 10.40
N GLU A 817 22.08 -12.41 9.66
CA GLU A 817 22.18 -13.87 9.81
C GLU A 817 23.56 -14.38 9.39
N ARG A 818 24.07 -13.92 8.24
CA ARG A 818 25.43 -14.23 7.77
C ARG A 818 26.50 -13.80 8.75
N GLN A 819 26.40 -12.58 9.30
CA GLN A 819 27.32 -12.08 10.32
C GLN A 819 27.31 -12.95 11.58
N LYS A 820 26.13 -13.37 12.05
CA LYS A 820 26.00 -14.29 13.21
C LYS A 820 26.61 -15.66 12.93
N ARG A 821 26.38 -16.24 11.74
CA ARG A 821 27.02 -17.51 11.33
C ARG A 821 28.54 -17.38 11.33
N MET A 822 29.07 -16.25 10.82
CA MET A 822 30.50 -15.98 10.79
C MET A 822 31.09 -15.82 12.20
N LEU A 823 30.39 -15.14 13.12
CA LEU A 823 30.78 -15.02 14.53
C LEU A 823 30.79 -16.39 15.24
N LEU A 824 29.77 -17.22 15.02
CA LEU A 824 29.71 -18.57 15.56
C LEU A 824 30.84 -19.44 15.01
N GLN A 825 31.19 -19.29 13.73
CA GLN A 825 32.32 -19.99 13.12
C GLN A 825 33.65 -19.53 13.73
N LYS A 826 33.88 -18.22 13.90
CA LYS A 826 35.05 -17.68 14.61
C LYS A 826 35.15 -18.19 16.05
N LEU A 827 34.03 -18.25 16.77
CA LEU A 827 33.99 -18.81 18.13
C LEU A 827 34.33 -20.30 18.13
N ARG A 828 33.80 -21.09 17.19
CA ARG A 828 34.15 -22.51 17.03
C ARG A 828 35.64 -22.68 16.74
N GLU A 829 36.19 -21.89 15.84
CA GLU A 829 37.62 -21.87 15.54
C GLU A 829 38.46 -21.49 16.76
N HIS A 830 38.02 -20.51 17.56
CA HIS A 830 38.72 -20.13 18.78
C HIS A 830 38.72 -21.24 19.84
N VAL A 831 37.57 -21.91 20.03
CA VAL A 831 37.46 -23.08 20.92
C VAL A 831 38.30 -24.25 20.41
N GLN A 832 38.36 -24.48 19.10
CA GLN A 832 39.23 -25.50 18.52
C GLN A 832 40.71 -25.14 18.69
N ARG A 833 41.10 -23.87 18.51
CA ARG A 833 42.47 -23.38 18.75
C ARG A 833 42.86 -23.48 20.22
N SER A 834 41.97 -23.12 21.15
CA SER A 834 42.24 -23.25 22.59
C SER A 834 42.34 -24.71 23.03
N ARG A 835 41.50 -25.60 22.48
CA ARG A 835 41.63 -27.06 22.68
C ARG A 835 42.95 -27.59 22.11
N LYS A 836 43.36 -27.17 20.91
CA LYS A 836 44.67 -27.55 20.32
C LYS A 836 45.86 -27.02 21.13
N ALA A 837 45.76 -25.82 21.69
CA ALA A 837 46.77 -25.25 22.56
C ALA A 837 46.84 -25.98 23.92
N ALA A 838 45.69 -26.38 24.48
CA ALA A 838 45.62 -27.17 25.70
C ALA A 838 46.04 -28.64 25.50
N SER A 839 45.83 -29.19 24.30
CA SER A 839 46.24 -30.55 23.91
C SER A 839 47.64 -30.60 23.29
N SER A 840 48.34 -29.46 23.17
CA SER A 840 49.76 -29.38 22.82
C SER A 840 50.53 -29.54 24.12
N PRO A 841 51.05 -30.74 24.46
CA PRO A 841 51.90 -30.88 25.62
C PRO A 841 53.12 -29.99 25.39
N GLY A 842 53.33 -29.02 26.27
CA GLY A 842 54.54 -28.23 26.29
C GLY A 842 55.74 -29.17 26.25
N LEU A 843 56.53 -29.04 25.17
CA LEU A 843 57.91 -29.47 25.17
C LEU A 843 58.54 -28.93 26.45
N ARG A 844 58.91 -29.86 27.33
CA ARG A 844 59.78 -29.64 28.47
C ARG A 844 60.99 -28.83 28.00
N ARG A 845 61.14 -27.61 28.52
CA ARG A 845 62.44 -26.97 28.63
C ARG A 845 62.87 -27.05 30.08
N SER A 846 63.63 -28.10 30.37
CA SER A 846 64.62 -28.10 31.43
C SER A 846 65.79 -27.21 30.99
N LYS A 847 66.03 -26.13 31.72
CA LYS A 847 67.33 -25.72 32.25
C LYS A 847 67.08 -24.69 33.34
#